data_AF-A0A2E5HKE6-F1
#
_entry.id   AF-A0A2E5HKE6-F1
#
_cell.length_a   1.000
_cell.length_b   1.000
_cell.length_c   1.000
_cell.angle_alpha   90.00
_cell.angle_beta   90.00
_cell.angle_gamma   90.00
#
_symmetry.space_group_name_H-M   'P 1'
#
loop_
_entity.id
_entity.type
_entity.pdbx_description
1 polymer ?
#
loop_
_entity_poly.entity_id
_entity_poly.type
_entity_poly.pdbx_seq_one_letter_code
_entity_poly.pdbx_strand_id
1 'polypeptide(L)'
;MTPKTVAPAIATLVLCLACADDNATQGGGGLLGPGTTAASNTPGVTCPDDPGGAILSPAPPAPVVLEPPDGCPTERSPEGICLPAPPTLPEAIQPMRWSCPTGWLPTPAIDTDTPVPDEVRDLLSEVSYCLPPDPPEGCPAGTTPRLGEAGCVRLGVECPEGRWHDDDTIRARVAEHGYDGAIWRVAPDADADAADGSAERPFVSVQAALDQAEAGDIVAIGVGEYDEAFIVRSRVALLGACVEGTILRAPSEDELRGTVGLSSSRGAWVGELTVTGDRRGIVAGNASEGAWIEAVHVHGATPEGVYITRSRETTLRDVHITDTRVASDGQRGSGLVLISGADASLERVAVERSQGTAVLIASTEEPFQTIVSASDLFVRGAPDDEAPDSSWGLRVDQGARLDGERIVLTRHRTYGALIVSSEATLTDFVVTHTRPSSAGTEGLGMCVVSGAVLDAERVALLHNAEAGLFAFSPGTEITMTDLTVQDTTATGEGNGYGVSAWDGTHMELNRAALLRNTENGLIASGVGTEAYANDVWSAWTRRSPSGETGGRGVRAQDGARFEETRLLLTQNAQTGLFVTNPMTQVTTTDLQVFGLDTAPAGYGVGLTVNGRWQGFRTQLKRLDIGLTADDASLAQVTDLTIEDGWDLEPLGGRGIQLVDAARLEGRRVALLRNMDLGLYIGEGGSGAVLSDLRVEGTRAAPNGVGGRGIGLEQGASLRGERIAVVGNQAIGWFMGGHSEADVQDLLIADTTSNEVDSDVGRGFGLEVQRGSAFTGARVALMRNNATGAYIGGDGALVDVTNLLVADTQANTSQQTGTGVQVLRGGTLRGARVALRENIGAGLLINSDDGFLEGDPARAELTDLVIERTLPREVFLNGGVGLDVRFGGVLEIARASLSTNHESGLLVTDAHTLATDLLIEQTRVSAGSSQRLGRGVTLQQGATLTGERVTLSGNHEVGLLVRDPGARAELTDLAIEATQPAANAGGTGLLLSTEASATLTRFRLTDNQLAGLQLSSEATLEATEGHVRDNFVGLNVQSDAFNTNQLVCVDIERNCCGSTCEALVCNVESSDLPIPDSSVAITELGFTPSEATGSGD
;
A
#
# COMPACT_ATOMS: atom_id res chain seq x y z
N MET A 1 -14.85 -13.53 -57.41
CA MET A 1 -15.18 -14.97 -57.61
C MET A 1 -16.47 -15.25 -56.87
N THR A 2 -17.53 -15.52 -57.62
CA THR A 2 -18.68 -16.36 -57.25
C THR A 2 -18.80 -17.39 -58.40
N PRO A 3 -19.70 -18.39 -58.42
CA PRO A 3 -20.72 -18.82 -57.41
C PRO A 3 -20.83 -20.36 -57.23
N LYS A 4 -21.68 -20.83 -56.30
CA LYS A 4 -22.94 -21.56 -56.63
C LYS A 4 -23.69 -22.07 -55.38
N THR A 5 -24.78 -21.37 -55.02
CA THR A 5 -26.21 -21.78 -55.01
C THR A 5 -26.56 -23.27 -54.75
N VAL A 6 -27.63 -23.65 -54.03
CA VAL A 6 -29.07 -23.41 -54.30
C VAL A 6 -29.94 -23.82 -53.06
N ALA A 7 -31.00 -23.07 -52.77
CA ALA A 7 -32.24 -23.46 -52.03
C ALA A 7 -33.41 -23.54 -53.06
N PRO A 8 -34.69 -24.00 -52.82
CA PRO A 8 -35.46 -23.92 -51.56
C PRO A 8 -36.65 -24.95 -51.33
N ALA A 9 -37.39 -24.74 -50.22
CA ALA A 9 -38.87 -24.77 -50.04
C ALA A 9 -39.73 -26.06 -49.80
N ILE A 10 -40.40 -26.04 -48.62
CA ILE A 10 -41.86 -26.19 -48.31
C ILE A 10 -42.59 -27.57 -48.26
N ALA A 11 -43.34 -27.75 -47.15
CA ALA A 11 -44.67 -28.41 -46.91
C ALA A 11 -44.80 -29.80 -46.20
N THR A 12 -45.28 -29.72 -44.94
CA THR A 12 -46.54 -30.27 -44.34
C THR A 12 -46.92 -31.77 -44.30
N LEU A 13 -47.36 -32.18 -43.09
CA LEU A 13 -48.52 -33.04 -42.71
C LEU A 13 -48.36 -34.57 -42.49
N VAL A 14 -48.40 -34.96 -41.19
CA VAL A 14 -49.28 -35.95 -40.50
C VAL A 14 -49.31 -37.45 -40.87
N LEU A 15 -49.35 -38.27 -39.80
CA LEU A 15 -50.13 -39.51 -39.50
C LEU A 15 -49.32 -40.80 -39.17
N CYS A 16 -49.50 -41.22 -37.90
CA CYS A 16 -49.67 -42.57 -37.33
C CYS A 16 -49.00 -43.80 -37.98
N LEU A 17 -48.42 -44.68 -37.14
CA LEU A 17 -49.06 -45.95 -36.74
C LEU A 17 -48.28 -46.66 -35.60
N ALA A 18 -49.04 -47.02 -34.56
CA ALA A 18 -49.10 -48.28 -33.81
C ALA A 18 -47.86 -49.19 -33.65
N CYS A 19 -47.63 -49.67 -32.42
CA CYS A 19 -48.03 -51.01 -31.95
C CYS A 19 -47.48 -51.29 -30.55
N ALA A 20 -48.34 -51.73 -29.61
CA ALA A 20 -48.32 -53.09 -29.05
C ALA A 20 -49.17 -53.16 -27.76
N ASP A 21 -50.30 -53.86 -27.89
CA ASP A 21 -51.02 -54.53 -26.80
C ASP A 21 -50.11 -55.59 -26.12
N ASP A 22 -50.33 -55.93 -24.85
CA ASP A 22 -51.28 -57.00 -24.48
C ASP A 22 -51.21 -57.44 -23.00
N ASN A 23 -52.40 -57.56 -22.39
CA ASN A 23 -52.91 -58.67 -21.55
C ASN A 23 -52.29 -59.01 -20.17
N ALA A 24 -53.06 -58.97 -19.07
CA ALA A 24 -54.15 -59.92 -18.74
C ALA A 24 -54.53 -60.01 -17.21
N THR A 25 -55.83 -59.85 -16.95
CA THR A 25 -56.75 -60.68 -16.12
C THR A 25 -56.68 -60.84 -14.58
N GLN A 26 -57.82 -60.45 -13.95
CA GLN A 26 -58.81 -61.26 -13.19
C GLN A 26 -59.04 -61.07 -11.66
N GLY A 27 -60.35 -60.96 -11.32
CA GLY A 27 -61.03 -61.09 -10.01
C GLY A 27 -61.73 -59.77 -9.57
N GLY A 28 -63.05 -59.54 -9.51
CA GLY A 28 -64.24 -60.34 -9.11
C GLY A 28 -64.53 -60.11 -7.62
N GLY A 29 -65.63 -59.56 -7.09
CA GLY A 29 -66.87 -58.97 -7.60
C GLY A 29 -67.76 -58.47 -6.41
N GLY A 30 -68.88 -57.79 -6.71
CA GLY A 30 -70.14 -57.84 -5.94
C GLY A 30 -70.53 -56.70 -4.97
N LEU A 31 -71.59 -55.92 -5.33
CA LEU A 31 -72.88 -55.71 -4.60
C LEU A 31 -73.48 -54.28 -4.64
N LEU A 32 -74.47 -54.12 -5.52
CA LEU A 32 -75.84 -53.55 -5.39
C LEU A 32 -76.17 -52.35 -4.45
N GLY A 33 -76.82 -51.31 -5.03
CA GLY A 33 -77.78 -50.42 -4.35
C GLY A 33 -78.05 -49.07 -5.06
N PRO A 34 -79.28 -48.75 -5.56
CA PRO A 34 -79.52 -47.68 -6.56
C PRO A 34 -80.21 -46.40 -6.03
N GLY A 35 -80.16 -45.29 -6.80
CA GLY A 35 -80.96 -44.09 -6.51
C GLY A 35 -80.81 -42.87 -7.45
N THR A 36 -81.34 -42.97 -8.68
CA THR A 36 -82.11 -41.96 -9.45
C THR A 36 -81.54 -40.57 -9.86
N THR A 37 -81.42 -40.43 -11.21
CA THR A 37 -81.89 -39.34 -12.14
C THR A 37 -81.56 -37.87 -11.84
N ALA A 38 -81.05 -37.05 -12.78
CA ALA A 38 -81.43 -36.91 -14.18
C ALA A 38 -80.34 -36.22 -15.01
N ALA A 39 -80.19 -36.67 -16.27
CA ALA A 39 -79.42 -35.99 -17.30
C ALA A 39 -80.35 -35.08 -18.13
N SER A 40 -79.89 -33.86 -18.45
CA SER A 40 -80.33 -33.13 -19.64
C SER A 40 -79.12 -33.02 -20.58
N ASN A 41 -79.32 -33.39 -21.84
CA ASN A 41 -78.31 -33.39 -22.89
C ASN A 41 -78.71 -32.37 -23.95
N THR A 42 -77.82 -31.40 -24.20
CA THR A 42 -77.50 -30.81 -25.51
C THR A 42 -76.01 -30.44 -25.49
N PRO A 43 -75.29 -30.50 -26.62
CA PRO A 43 -74.06 -31.28 -26.73
C PRO A 43 -72.78 -30.45 -26.75
N GLY A 44 -71.70 -30.99 -26.15
CA GLY A 44 -70.36 -30.85 -26.72
C GLY A 44 -69.22 -30.31 -25.87
N VAL A 45 -69.31 -30.26 -24.55
CA VAL A 45 -68.12 -30.15 -23.68
C VAL A 45 -68.31 -31.11 -22.51
N THR A 46 -67.73 -32.31 -22.57
CA THR A 46 -67.57 -33.14 -21.37
C THR A 46 -66.43 -32.53 -20.56
N CYS A 47 -66.78 -31.70 -19.59
CA CYS A 47 -65.84 -31.22 -18.59
C CYS A 47 -65.30 -32.42 -17.78
N PRO A 48 -64.03 -32.39 -17.31
CA PRO A 48 -63.54 -33.40 -16.37
C PRO A 48 -64.43 -33.47 -15.11
N ASP A 49 -64.61 -34.65 -14.50
CA ASP A 49 -65.42 -34.84 -13.27
C ASP A 49 -64.86 -34.09 -12.04
N ASP A 50 -63.65 -33.55 -12.17
CA ASP A 50 -63.04 -32.56 -11.29
C ASP A 50 -62.15 -31.63 -12.14
N PRO A 51 -62.66 -30.50 -12.66
CA PRO A 51 -61.85 -29.56 -13.42
C PRO A 51 -60.81 -28.84 -12.53
N GLY A 52 -60.84 -29.07 -11.21
CA GLY A 52 -59.95 -28.49 -10.21
C GLY A 52 -59.00 -29.50 -9.56
N GLY A 53 -58.63 -30.58 -10.28
CA GLY A 53 -57.61 -31.53 -9.83
C GLY A 53 -56.44 -30.77 -9.20
N ALA A 54 -56.07 -31.15 -7.97
CA ALA A 54 -55.30 -30.33 -7.02
C ALA A 54 -54.35 -29.33 -7.70
N ILE A 55 -54.78 -28.08 -7.86
CA ILE A 55 -53.88 -26.98 -8.18
C ILE A 55 -52.87 -26.96 -7.02
N LEU A 56 -51.68 -27.51 -7.27
CA LEU A 56 -50.63 -27.61 -6.27
C LEU A 56 -50.06 -26.21 -6.09
N SER A 57 -50.20 -25.67 -4.89
CA SER A 57 -49.47 -24.46 -4.54
C SER A 57 -47.97 -24.70 -4.76
N PRO A 58 -47.28 -23.80 -5.48
CA PRO A 58 -45.84 -23.94 -5.67
C PRO A 58 -45.17 -23.96 -4.29
N ALA A 59 -44.25 -24.90 -4.10
CA ALA A 59 -43.47 -24.95 -2.87
C ALA A 59 -42.58 -23.70 -2.81
N PRO A 60 -42.50 -23.00 -1.66
CA PRO A 60 -41.58 -21.89 -1.52
C PRO A 60 -40.15 -22.37 -1.78
N PRO A 61 -39.30 -21.57 -2.45
CA PRO A 61 -37.89 -21.90 -2.60
C PRO A 61 -37.25 -22.15 -1.24
N ALA A 62 -36.23 -23.01 -1.19
CA ALA A 62 -35.46 -23.19 0.02
C ALA A 62 -34.87 -21.83 0.47
N PRO A 63 -34.88 -21.52 1.77
CA PRO A 63 -34.31 -20.28 2.26
C PRO A 63 -32.84 -20.19 1.82
N VAL A 64 -32.45 -19.03 1.30
CA VAL A 64 -31.06 -18.76 0.97
C VAL A 64 -30.26 -18.70 2.26
N VAL A 65 -29.44 -19.71 2.50
CA VAL A 65 -28.44 -19.78 3.57
C VAL A 65 -27.09 -19.73 2.90
N LEU A 66 -26.26 -18.75 3.28
CA LEU A 66 -24.90 -18.64 2.78
C LEU A 66 -24.03 -19.61 3.59
N GLU A 67 -24.09 -20.90 3.23
CA GLU A 67 -23.25 -21.89 3.89
C GLU A 67 -21.76 -21.63 3.58
N PRO A 68 -20.91 -21.56 4.61
CA PRO A 68 -19.49 -21.29 4.42
C PRO A 68 -18.82 -22.49 3.74
N PRO A 69 -17.87 -22.25 2.81
CA PRO A 69 -17.11 -23.31 2.16
C PRO A 69 -16.17 -24.01 3.16
N ASP A 70 -15.71 -25.20 2.78
CA ASP A 70 -14.53 -25.81 3.39
C ASP A 70 -13.31 -24.87 3.23
N GLY A 71 -12.61 -24.57 4.33
CA GLY A 71 -11.46 -23.66 4.34
C GLY A 71 -11.74 -22.21 4.77
N CYS A 72 -12.99 -21.90 5.13
CA CYS A 72 -13.35 -20.60 5.72
C CYS A 72 -12.56 -20.29 7.01
N PRO A 73 -12.04 -19.07 7.21
CA PRO A 73 -11.44 -18.63 8.47
C PRO A 73 -12.40 -18.77 9.67
N THR A 74 -11.86 -18.63 10.89
CA THR A 74 -12.67 -18.70 12.12
C THR A 74 -13.66 -17.55 12.25
N GLU A 75 -13.34 -16.38 11.67
CA GLU A 75 -14.19 -15.20 11.71
C GLU A 75 -15.21 -15.23 10.56
N ARG A 76 -16.48 -14.95 10.88
CA ARG A 76 -17.61 -15.01 9.93
C ARG A 76 -18.58 -13.88 10.20
N SER A 77 -19.25 -13.43 9.15
CA SER A 77 -20.41 -12.56 9.31
C SER A 77 -21.56 -13.34 9.97
N PRO A 78 -22.52 -12.67 10.65
CA PRO A 78 -23.71 -13.33 11.19
C PRO A 78 -24.51 -14.14 10.15
N GLU A 79 -24.36 -13.81 8.88
CA GLU A 79 -25.06 -14.38 7.73
C GLU A 79 -24.30 -15.54 7.06
N GLY A 80 -23.09 -15.87 7.54
CA GLY A 80 -22.33 -17.02 7.09
C GLY A 80 -21.25 -16.73 6.03
N ILE A 81 -21.02 -15.46 5.68
CA ILE A 81 -19.90 -15.06 4.80
C ILE A 81 -18.57 -15.21 5.54
N CYS A 82 -17.57 -15.76 4.86
CA CYS A 82 -16.20 -15.80 5.34
C CYS A 82 -15.60 -14.39 5.37
N LEU A 83 -15.15 -13.95 6.54
CA LEU A 83 -14.46 -12.67 6.66
C LEU A 83 -12.97 -12.83 6.35
N PRO A 84 -12.34 -11.80 5.74
CA PRO A 84 -10.91 -11.78 5.50
C PRO A 84 -10.11 -12.01 6.79
N ALA A 85 -9.08 -12.85 6.73
CA ALA A 85 -8.12 -12.94 7.83
C ALA A 85 -7.33 -11.62 7.98
N PRO A 86 -7.12 -11.11 9.20
CA PRO A 86 -6.34 -9.88 9.38
C PRO A 86 -4.89 -10.08 8.92
N PRO A 87 -4.26 -9.05 8.33
CA PRO A 87 -2.84 -9.09 8.00
C PRO A 87 -1.98 -9.27 9.26
N THR A 88 -0.86 -9.98 9.10
CA THR A 88 0.19 -10.01 10.12
C THR A 88 0.99 -8.71 10.06
N LEU A 89 1.13 -8.00 11.18
CA LEU A 89 1.89 -6.75 11.21
C LEU A 89 3.41 -6.99 11.08
N PRO A 90 4.15 -6.01 10.55
CA PRO A 90 5.62 -6.05 10.50
C PRO A 90 6.26 -6.27 11.88
N GLU A 91 7.40 -6.93 11.90
CA GLU A 91 8.27 -6.95 13.08
C GLU A 91 8.90 -5.58 13.33
N ALA A 92 9.12 -5.25 14.61
CA ALA A 92 9.76 -3.99 14.99
C ALA A 92 11.25 -3.99 14.60
N ILE A 93 11.70 -2.85 14.05
CA ILE A 93 13.13 -2.59 13.84
C ILE A 93 13.87 -2.62 15.18
N GLN A 94 15.10 -3.13 15.13
CA GLN A 94 15.99 -3.12 16.29
C GLN A 94 16.67 -1.76 16.44
N PRO A 95 16.75 -1.20 17.66
CA PRO A 95 17.43 0.06 17.89
C PRO A 95 18.95 -0.05 17.67
N MET A 96 19.55 1.01 17.14
CA MET A 96 20.99 1.08 16.89
C MET A 96 21.67 1.84 18.03
N ARG A 97 22.38 1.11 18.89
CA ARG A 97 23.14 1.67 20.01
C ARG A 97 24.60 1.30 19.88
N TRP A 98 25.45 2.28 19.59
CA TRP A 98 26.88 2.04 19.53
C TRP A 98 27.48 1.96 20.93
N SER A 99 28.45 1.06 21.08
CA SER A 99 29.33 1.05 22.24
C SER A 99 30.53 1.95 21.95
N CYS A 100 30.58 3.12 22.58
CA CYS A 100 31.60 4.12 22.22
C CYS A 100 33.01 3.73 22.67
N PRO A 101 34.03 3.99 21.82
CA PRO A 101 35.42 3.86 22.22
C PRO A 101 35.78 4.77 23.39
N THR A 102 36.93 4.49 24.02
CA THR A 102 37.42 5.32 25.12
C THR A 102 37.65 6.75 24.65
N GLY A 103 37.15 7.72 25.42
CA GLY A 103 37.22 9.15 25.10
C GLY A 103 36.14 9.65 24.12
N TRP A 104 35.37 8.75 23.51
CA TRP A 104 34.25 9.11 22.62
C TRP A 104 32.94 9.11 23.42
N LEU A 105 32.03 10.00 23.05
CA LEU A 105 30.75 10.17 23.73
C LEU A 105 29.60 9.66 22.85
N PRO A 106 28.60 8.98 23.45
CA PRO A 106 27.38 8.64 22.73
C PRO A 106 26.63 9.92 22.39
N THR A 107 26.36 10.11 21.11
CA THR A 107 25.61 11.23 20.56
C THR A 107 24.26 10.71 20.06
N PRO A 108 23.13 11.23 20.59
CA PRO A 108 21.82 10.90 20.05
C PRO A 108 21.74 11.31 18.57
N ALA A 109 21.19 10.46 17.72
CA ALA A 109 21.07 10.78 16.29
C ALA A 109 19.95 11.80 15.99
N ILE A 110 19.13 12.10 16.99
CA ILE A 110 17.96 12.96 16.88
C ILE A 110 18.00 13.96 18.03
N ASP A 111 17.94 15.24 17.67
CA ASP A 111 17.87 16.32 18.64
C ASP A 111 16.51 16.30 19.36
N THR A 112 16.51 16.73 20.63
CA THR A 112 15.32 16.74 21.50
C THR A 112 14.14 17.54 20.94
N ASP A 113 14.41 18.50 20.05
CA ASP A 113 13.41 19.39 19.47
C ASP A 113 12.84 18.87 18.14
N THR A 114 13.38 17.76 17.61
CA THR A 114 12.89 17.16 16.35
C THR A 114 11.49 16.59 16.57
N PRO A 115 10.48 16.97 15.76
CA PRO A 115 9.16 16.35 15.84
C PRO A 115 9.24 14.89 15.42
N VAL A 116 9.04 13.99 16.38
CA VAL A 116 9.01 12.54 16.15
C VAL A 116 7.57 12.03 16.28
N PRO A 117 7.06 11.24 15.32
CA PRO A 117 5.76 10.59 15.46
C PRO A 117 5.74 9.65 16.66
N ASP A 118 4.62 9.62 17.39
CA ASP A 118 4.50 8.84 18.62
C ASP A 118 4.79 7.35 18.42
N GLU A 119 4.44 6.80 17.26
CA GLU A 119 4.66 5.40 16.89
C GLU A 119 6.14 4.99 16.87
N VAL A 120 7.03 5.93 16.56
CA VAL A 120 8.47 5.67 16.40
C VAL A 120 9.32 6.42 17.43
N ARG A 121 8.69 7.15 18.36
CA ARG A 121 9.35 7.99 19.37
C ARG A 121 10.34 7.21 20.22
N ASP A 122 9.88 6.08 20.77
CA ASP A 122 10.71 5.25 21.65
C ASP A 122 11.89 4.67 20.87
N LEU A 123 11.64 4.08 19.69
CA LEU A 123 12.67 3.52 18.82
C LEU A 123 13.73 4.56 18.45
N LEU A 124 13.30 5.75 18.04
CA LEU A 124 14.18 6.82 17.58
C LEU A 124 14.96 7.48 18.72
N SER A 125 14.42 7.49 19.94
CA SER A 125 15.13 7.98 21.12
C SER A 125 16.33 7.12 21.52
N GLU A 126 16.39 5.89 21.00
CA GLU A 126 17.45 4.93 21.29
C GLU A 126 18.56 4.91 20.24
N VAL A 127 18.45 5.70 19.15
CA VAL A 127 19.51 5.78 18.14
C VAL A 127 20.64 6.65 18.67
N SER A 128 21.82 6.05 18.81
CA SER A 128 23.02 6.81 19.16
C SER A 128 24.24 6.28 18.43
N TYR A 129 25.07 7.20 17.95
CA TYR A 129 26.40 6.93 17.40
C TYR A 129 27.46 7.54 18.30
N CYS A 130 28.73 7.39 17.94
CA CYS A 130 29.85 7.86 18.76
C CYS A 130 30.61 8.98 18.06
N LEU A 131 30.91 10.04 18.82
CA LEU A 131 31.78 11.12 18.37
C LEU A 131 32.86 11.39 19.42
N PRO A 132 34.09 11.70 19.01
CA PRO A 132 35.07 12.29 19.91
C PRO A 132 34.71 13.77 20.16
N PRO A 133 35.17 14.36 21.28
CA PRO A 133 35.20 15.81 21.44
C PRO A 133 35.92 16.47 20.25
N ASP A 134 35.39 17.58 19.73
CA ASP A 134 36.05 18.32 18.65
C ASP A 134 37.37 18.93 19.18
N PRO A 135 38.53 18.61 18.60
CA PRO A 135 39.79 19.20 19.03
C PRO A 135 39.80 20.71 18.77
N PRO A 136 40.53 21.52 19.55
CA PRO A 136 40.64 22.96 19.28
C PRO A 136 41.23 23.24 17.89
N GLU A 137 40.87 24.40 17.32
CA GLU A 137 41.50 24.90 16.10
C GLU A 137 42.91 25.42 16.39
N GLY A 138 43.91 24.78 15.81
CA GLY A 138 45.30 25.20 15.91
C GLY A 138 45.89 24.96 17.30
N CYS A 139 46.80 24.00 17.38
CA CYS A 139 47.52 23.73 18.62
C CYS A 139 48.74 24.64 18.81
N PRO A 140 49.01 25.10 20.04
CA PRO A 140 50.29 25.74 20.37
C PRO A 140 51.49 24.88 19.97
N ALA A 141 52.63 25.51 19.72
CA ALA A 141 53.88 24.80 19.43
C ALA A 141 54.18 23.73 20.52
N GLY A 142 54.67 22.56 20.10
CA GLY A 142 54.92 21.43 21.00
C GLY A 142 53.65 20.72 21.50
N THR A 143 52.48 21.02 20.94
CA THR A 143 51.22 20.33 21.27
C THR A 143 50.47 19.90 20.01
N THR A 144 49.61 18.88 20.11
CA THR A 144 48.88 18.28 19.00
C THR A 144 47.44 17.97 19.38
N PRO A 145 46.47 17.98 18.45
CA PRO A 145 45.15 17.43 18.73
C PRO A 145 45.23 15.91 18.94
N ARG A 146 44.41 15.37 19.84
CA ARG A 146 44.31 13.92 20.09
C ARG A 146 42.85 13.50 20.16
N LEU A 147 42.52 12.41 19.47
CA LEU A 147 41.16 11.87 19.51
C LEU A 147 40.79 11.44 20.94
N GLY A 148 39.59 11.85 21.36
CA GLY A 148 39.10 11.64 22.72
C GLY A 148 39.48 12.73 23.74
N GLU A 149 40.34 13.67 23.37
CA GLU A 149 40.76 14.80 24.21
C GLU A 149 40.15 16.11 23.71
N ALA A 150 39.57 16.91 24.61
CA ALA A 150 38.93 18.18 24.24
C ALA A 150 39.93 19.35 24.02
N GLY A 151 41.22 19.14 24.28
CA GLY A 151 42.26 20.14 24.19
C GLY A 151 43.51 19.61 23.52
N CYS A 152 44.45 20.50 23.20
CA CYS A 152 45.76 20.10 22.70
C CYS A 152 46.55 19.38 23.79
N VAL A 153 47.14 18.25 23.43
CA VAL A 153 48.02 17.48 24.31
C VAL A 153 49.46 17.73 23.94
N ARG A 154 50.38 17.64 24.91
CA ARG A 154 51.81 17.78 24.63
C ARG A 154 52.29 16.70 23.66
N LEU A 155 53.06 17.12 22.67
CA LEU A 155 53.76 16.27 21.74
C LEU A 155 55.19 16.09 22.22
N GLY A 156 55.54 14.88 22.67
CA GLY A 156 56.87 14.60 23.20
C GLY A 156 57.11 15.08 24.64
N VAL A 157 58.38 15.26 24.98
CA VAL A 157 58.84 15.71 26.31
C VAL A 157 58.85 17.24 26.44
N GLU A 158 58.82 17.71 27.69
CA GLU A 158 59.02 19.14 28.00
C GLU A 158 60.47 19.54 27.75
N CYS A 159 60.68 20.74 27.20
CA CYS A 159 62.03 21.22 26.91
C CYS A 159 62.91 21.30 28.17
N PRO A 160 64.18 20.91 28.09
CA PRO A 160 65.11 21.04 29.20
C PRO A 160 65.46 22.51 29.48
N GLU A 161 65.83 22.84 30.72
CA GLU A 161 66.39 24.17 31.05
C GLU A 161 67.74 24.43 30.35
N GLY A 162 68.47 23.36 29.99
CA GLY A 162 69.75 23.40 29.26
C GLY A 162 69.60 23.04 27.78
N ARG A 163 70.73 22.74 27.11
CA ARG A 163 70.71 22.32 25.69
C ARG A 163 70.08 20.95 25.48
N TRP A 164 70.26 20.02 26.42
CA TRP A 164 69.74 18.66 26.39
C TRP A 164 69.25 18.24 27.77
N HIS A 165 68.45 17.18 27.82
CA HIS A 165 68.21 16.43 29.05
C HIS A 165 69.48 15.71 29.54
N ASP A 166 69.46 15.24 30.79
CA ASP A 166 70.51 14.38 31.32
C ASP A 166 70.55 13.02 30.59
N ASP A 167 71.70 12.33 30.68
CA ASP A 167 71.97 11.09 29.95
C ASP A 167 70.99 9.96 30.32
N ASP A 168 70.51 9.91 31.57
CA ASP A 168 69.54 8.90 32.00
C ASP A 168 68.19 9.15 31.32
N THR A 169 67.74 10.39 31.26
CA THR A 169 66.53 10.80 30.53
C THR A 169 66.66 10.52 29.03
N ILE A 170 67.79 10.88 28.40
CA ILE A 170 68.07 10.59 26.98
C ILE A 170 67.96 9.10 26.70
N ARG A 171 68.63 8.27 27.51
CA ARG A 171 68.60 6.80 27.34
C ARG A 171 67.21 6.23 27.58
N ALA A 172 66.48 6.75 28.56
CA ALA A 172 65.13 6.28 28.87
C ALA A 172 64.16 6.50 27.70
N ARG A 173 64.29 7.59 26.93
CA ARG A 173 63.40 7.87 25.79
C ARG A 173 63.53 6.86 24.65
N VAL A 174 64.73 6.33 24.42
CA VAL A 174 65.02 5.41 23.31
C VAL A 174 65.21 3.96 23.76
N ALA A 175 65.08 3.69 25.06
CA ALA A 175 65.29 2.36 25.66
C ALA A 175 64.32 1.30 25.12
N GLU A 176 63.05 1.66 24.89
CA GLU A 176 62.03 0.78 24.30
C GLU A 176 62.49 0.19 22.96
N HIS A 177 63.28 0.97 22.22
CA HIS A 177 63.77 0.63 20.88
C HIS A 177 65.17 0.02 20.88
N GLY A 178 65.80 -0.16 22.06
CA GLY A 178 67.08 -0.85 22.22
C GLY A 178 68.28 -0.05 21.67
N TYR A 179 68.33 1.25 21.92
CA TYR A 179 69.52 2.09 21.70
C TYR A 179 70.24 2.33 23.02
N ASP A 180 71.40 1.70 23.20
CA ASP A 180 72.21 1.74 24.42
C ASP A 180 73.66 2.17 24.18
N GLY A 181 74.00 2.59 22.95
CA GLY A 181 75.34 3.01 22.54
C GLY A 181 75.82 4.35 23.10
N ALA A 182 76.77 4.96 22.40
CA ALA A 182 77.33 6.27 22.74
C ALA A 182 76.31 7.40 22.47
N ILE A 183 76.41 8.49 23.24
CA ILE A 183 75.60 9.71 23.03
C ILE A 183 76.47 10.77 22.37
N TRP A 184 76.21 11.06 21.10
CA TRP A 184 76.85 12.10 20.31
C TRP A 184 75.99 13.36 20.35
N ARG A 185 76.50 14.45 20.92
CA ARG A 185 75.75 15.71 21.12
C ARG A 185 75.96 16.69 19.98
N VAL A 186 74.88 17.36 19.59
CA VAL A 186 74.84 18.36 18.52
C VAL A 186 74.23 19.66 19.03
N ALA A 187 74.89 20.80 18.81
CA ALA A 187 74.40 22.13 19.17
C ALA A 187 74.74 23.14 18.06
N PRO A 188 73.82 24.05 17.67
CA PRO A 188 74.01 24.90 16.50
C PRO A 188 75.03 26.03 16.75
N ASP A 189 75.32 26.33 18.01
CA ASP A 189 76.28 27.33 18.46
C ASP A 189 77.64 26.72 18.88
N ALA A 190 77.88 25.44 18.53
CA ALA A 190 79.12 24.74 18.85
C ALA A 190 80.32 25.25 18.03
N ASP A 191 81.53 25.14 18.61
CA ASP A 191 82.79 25.42 17.92
C ASP A 191 83.18 24.22 17.02
N ALA A 192 82.98 24.39 15.71
CA ALA A 192 83.24 23.37 14.69
C ALA A 192 84.70 22.89 14.68
N ASP A 193 85.66 23.72 15.07
CA ASP A 193 87.09 23.40 15.01
C ASP A 193 87.56 22.54 16.19
N ALA A 194 86.74 22.42 17.25
CA ALA A 194 87.09 21.73 18.50
C ALA A 194 86.11 20.60 18.88
N ALA A 195 85.09 20.33 18.06
CA ALA A 195 84.03 19.36 18.34
C ALA A 195 84.53 17.91 18.41
N ASP A 196 84.14 17.19 19.48
CA ASP A 196 84.32 15.74 19.62
C ASP A 196 83.02 14.99 19.95
N GLY A 197 81.88 15.69 19.99
CA GLY A 197 80.56 15.14 20.27
C GLY A 197 80.25 14.92 21.76
N SER A 198 81.16 15.31 22.67
CA SER A 198 80.89 15.37 24.12
C SER A 198 79.92 16.51 24.47
N ALA A 199 79.48 16.58 25.74
CA ALA A 199 78.65 17.68 26.22
C ALA A 199 79.40 19.02 26.24
N GLU A 200 80.71 18.99 26.48
CA GLU A 200 81.57 20.18 26.51
C GLU A 200 81.97 20.66 25.11
N ARG A 201 82.07 19.74 24.14
CA ARG A 201 82.47 20.04 22.75
C ARG A 201 81.55 19.32 21.74
N PRO A 202 80.26 19.67 21.69
CA PRO A 202 79.28 19.06 20.78
C PRO A 202 79.63 19.31 19.31
N PHE A 203 79.12 18.49 18.41
CA PHE A 203 79.17 18.75 16.96
C PHE A 203 78.28 19.94 16.59
N VAL A 204 78.68 20.69 15.56
CA VAL A 204 77.90 21.83 15.03
C VAL A 204 76.75 21.40 14.11
N SER A 205 76.88 20.24 13.46
CA SER A 205 75.89 19.71 12.52
C SER A 205 75.52 18.27 12.86
N VAL A 206 74.28 17.91 12.57
CA VAL A 206 73.74 16.56 12.74
C VAL A 206 74.47 15.58 11.83
N GLN A 207 74.78 15.97 10.59
CA GLN A 207 75.54 15.10 9.68
C GLN A 207 76.93 14.74 10.25
N ALA A 208 77.63 15.68 10.89
CA ALA A 208 78.92 15.39 11.51
C ALA A 208 78.82 14.38 12.66
N ALA A 209 77.73 14.38 13.41
CA ALA A 209 77.47 13.36 14.43
C ALA A 209 77.10 12.02 13.81
N LEU A 210 76.26 12.01 12.77
CA LEU A 210 75.89 10.79 12.04
C LEU A 210 77.10 10.11 11.37
N ASP A 211 78.07 10.88 10.90
CA ASP A 211 79.31 10.36 10.30
C ASP A 211 80.20 9.62 11.30
N GLN A 212 80.02 9.87 12.61
CA GLN A 212 80.75 9.21 13.70
C GLN A 212 79.95 8.11 14.39
N ALA A 213 78.62 8.20 14.35
CA ALA A 213 77.74 7.29 15.07
C ALA A 213 77.78 5.86 14.50
N GLU A 214 77.94 4.88 15.39
CA GLU A 214 77.82 3.47 15.08
C GLU A 214 76.37 2.97 15.29
N ALA A 215 76.06 1.78 14.79
CA ALA A 215 74.74 1.18 14.98
C ALA A 215 74.46 0.95 16.48
N GLY A 216 73.35 1.50 16.99
CA GLY A 216 72.97 1.49 18.41
C GLY A 216 73.23 2.80 19.15
N ASP A 217 73.97 3.73 18.54
CA ASP A 217 74.27 5.04 19.12
C ASP A 217 73.07 6.01 19.06
N ILE A 218 73.16 7.04 19.90
CA ILE A 218 72.17 8.11 20.06
C ILE A 218 72.82 9.43 19.62
N VAL A 219 72.22 10.11 18.66
CA VAL A 219 72.56 11.48 18.27
C VAL A 219 71.57 12.42 18.96
N ALA A 220 72.03 13.09 20.02
CA ALA A 220 71.22 14.01 20.82
C ALA A 220 71.36 15.45 20.27
N ILE A 221 70.28 15.96 19.68
CA ILE A 221 70.19 17.30 19.10
C ILE A 221 69.68 18.26 20.17
N GLY A 222 70.45 19.32 20.44
CA GLY A 222 70.10 20.28 21.49
C GLY A 222 68.98 21.23 21.06
N VAL A 223 68.44 21.97 22.01
CA VAL A 223 67.55 23.11 21.74
C VAL A 223 68.26 24.10 20.81
N GLY A 224 67.61 24.46 19.71
CA GLY A 224 68.09 25.37 18.70
C GLY A 224 67.50 25.12 17.30
N GLU A 225 67.78 26.03 16.39
CA GLU A 225 67.45 25.92 14.97
C GLU A 225 68.67 25.42 14.19
N TYR A 226 68.48 24.41 13.33
CA TYR A 226 69.54 23.78 12.55
C TYR A 226 69.20 23.91 11.06
N ASP A 227 69.97 24.74 10.35
CA ASP A 227 69.82 24.99 8.92
C ASP A 227 70.55 23.92 8.06
N GLU A 228 70.11 22.66 8.11
CA GLU A 228 70.72 21.55 7.37
C GLU A 228 69.72 20.47 6.93
N ALA A 229 70.11 19.66 5.94
CA ALA A 229 69.43 18.43 5.55
C ALA A 229 70.42 17.26 5.51
N PHE A 230 70.00 16.07 5.92
CA PHE A 230 70.88 14.91 6.07
C PHE A 230 70.17 13.58 5.82
N ILE A 231 70.96 12.52 5.67
CA ILE A 231 70.46 11.16 5.43
C ILE A 231 70.97 10.21 6.52
N VAL A 232 70.04 9.57 7.22
CA VAL A 232 70.29 8.48 8.16
C VAL A 232 70.37 7.17 7.40
N ARG A 233 71.53 6.49 7.46
CA ARG A 233 71.81 5.23 6.76
C ARG A 233 72.02 4.04 7.70
N SER A 234 72.21 4.30 8.99
CA SER A 234 72.54 3.33 10.03
C SER A 234 71.42 3.20 11.07
N ARG A 235 71.50 2.18 11.92
CA ARG A 235 70.60 1.96 13.06
C ARG A 235 70.94 2.94 14.19
N VAL A 236 70.56 4.20 14.09
CA VAL A 236 70.83 5.24 15.10
C VAL A 236 69.54 5.89 15.56
N ALA A 237 69.54 6.37 16.81
CA ALA A 237 68.46 7.19 17.35
C ALA A 237 68.80 8.67 17.23
N LEU A 238 68.04 9.40 16.44
CA LEU A 238 68.12 10.85 16.31
C LEU A 238 67.08 11.48 17.25
N LEU A 239 67.56 12.03 18.36
CA LEU A 239 66.73 12.51 19.46
C LEU A 239 66.88 14.02 19.64
N GLY A 240 65.82 14.78 19.37
CA GLY A 240 65.75 16.18 19.76
C GLY A 240 65.58 16.35 21.26
N ALA A 241 65.91 17.54 21.75
CA ALA A 241 65.74 17.88 23.16
C ALA A 241 64.24 17.99 23.52
N CYS A 242 63.43 18.49 22.59
CA CYS A 242 61.98 18.59 22.68
C CYS A 242 61.42 19.10 21.34
N VAL A 243 60.13 18.86 21.08
CA VAL A 243 59.48 19.29 19.83
C VAL A 243 59.48 20.82 19.69
N GLU A 244 59.20 21.55 20.76
CA GLU A 244 59.13 23.03 20.77
C GLU A 244 60.49 23.70 20.49
N GLY A 245 61.58 23.08 20.93
CA GLY A 245 62.90 23.72 21.00
C GLY A 245 63.92 23.20 20.00
N THR A 246 63.76 22.00 19.44
CA THR A 246 64.67 21.43 18.44
C THR A 246 64.04 21.51 17.05
N ILE A 247 64.49 22.47 16.25
CA ILE A 247 63.89 22.79 14.94
C ILE A 247 64.90 22.50 13.83
N LEU A 248 64.58 21.55 12.95
CA LEU A 248 65.33 21.23 11.75
C LEU A 248 64.72 21.97 10.56
N ARG A 249 65.52 22.80 9.89
CA ARG A 249 65.11 23.59 8.75
C ARG A 249 66.12 23.43 7.62
N ALA A 250 65.68 23.18 6.39
CA ALA A 250 66.60 23.07 5.27
C ALA A 250 66.19 24.04 4.14
N PRO A 251 66.88 25.17 3.96
CA PRO A 251 66.67 26.02 2.79
C PRO A 251 67.30 25.37 1.54
N SER A 252 66.56 25.12 0.46
CA SER A 252 67.16 24.58 -0.78
C SER A 252 66.35 24.79 -2.07
N GLU A 253 67.00 24.63 -3.23
CA GLU A 253 66.42 24.59 -4.59
C GLU A 253 65.77 23.23 -4.99
N ASP A 254 65.95 22.14 -4.22
CA ASP A 254 65.43 20.79 -4.55
C ASP A 254 64.37 20.35 -3.53
N GLU A 255 63.12 20.73 -3.80
CA GLU A 255 61.95 20.50 -2.93
C GLU A 255 61.63 19.01 -2.73
N LEU A 256 62.06 18.12 -3.63
CA LEU A 256 61.72 16.69 -3.63
C LEU A 256 62.56 15.82 -2.69
N ARG A 257 63.61 16.38 -2.09
CA ARG A 257 64.43 15.70 -1.07
C ARG A 257 63.99 16.12 0.33
N GLY A 258 63.96 15.14 1.24
CA GLY A 258 63.62 15.35 2.64
C GLY A 258 64.65 16.19 3.39
N THR A 259 64.19 17.02 4.33
CA THR A 259 65.01 17.61 5.38
C THR A 259 65.64 16.51 6.24
N VAL A 260 64.83 15.49 6.59
CA VAL A 260 65.31 14.25 7.22
C VAL A 260 65.06 13.08 6.27
N GLY A 261 66.13 12.46 5.76
CA GLY A 261 66.04 11.27 4.90
C GLY A 261 66.42 9.99 5.64
N LEU A 262 65.50 9.02 5.75
CA LEU A 262 65.77 7.65 6.20
C LEU A 262 65.95 6.78 4.97
N SER A 263 67.20 6.51 4.57
CA SER A 263 67.49 5.82 3.31
C SER A 263 68.36 4.59 3.54
N SER A 264 67.81 3.43 3.19
CA SER A 264 68.48 2.14 3.35
C SER A 264 68.91 1.87 4.79
N SER A 265 68.20 2.48 5.76
CA SER A 265 68.42 2.30 7.18
C SER A 265 67.64 1.10 7.71
N ARG A 266 68.23 0.36 8.64
CA ARG A 266 67.55 -0.73 9.36
C ARG A 266 67.41 -0.37 10.83
N GLY A 267 66.23 0.06 11.26
CA GLY A 267 66.01 0.52 12.63
C GLY A 267 66.54 1.93 12.89
N ALA A 268 66.28 2.89 12.00
CA ALA A 268 66.52 4.30 12.35
C ALA A 268 65.34 4.80 13.20
N TRP A 269 65.63 5.57 14.25
CA TRP A 269 64.61 6.22 15.08
C TRP A 269 64.81 7.73 15.01
N VAL A 270 63.74 8.48 14.78
CA VAL A 270 63.73 9.94 14.75
C VAL A 270 62.62 10.43 15.66
N GLY A 271 62.94 11.32 16.59
CA GLY A 271 61.89 11.87 17.45
C GLY A 271 62.25 13.05 18.30
N GLU A 272 61.23 13.57 18.99
CA GLU A 272 61.30 14.72 19.90
C GLU A 272 61.78 16.02 19.23
N LEU A 273 61.34 16.27 17.99
CA LEU A 273 61.81 17.40 17.19
C LEU A 273 60.75 17.95 16.23
N THR A 274 61.02 19.16 15.72
CA THR A 274 60.23 19.80 14.67
C THR A 274 61.01 19.82 13.35
N VAL A 275 60.32 19.56 12.23
CA VAL A 275 60.86 19.69 10.87
C VAL A 275 60.07 20.74 10.09
N THR A 276 60.76 21.71 9.50
CA THR A 276 60.13 22.79 8.72
C THR A 276 60.95 23.23 7.50
N GLY A 277 60.35 24.07 6.64
CA GLY A 277 61.00 24.68 5.48
C GLY A 277 60.41 24.27 4.13
N ASP A 278 60.97 24.84 3.05
CA ASP A 278 60.54 24.62 1.66
C ASP A 278 61.05 23.30 1.06
N ARG A 279 60.88 22.18 1.77
CA ARG A 279 61.23 20.83 1.29
C ARG A 279 60.28 19.79 1.84
N ARG A 280 60.38 18.55 1.33
CA ARG A 280 59.76 17.41 2.02
C ARG A 280 60.25 17.37 3.46
N GLY A 281 59.37 17.13 4.42
CA GLY A 281 59.75 17.08 5.83
C GLY A 281 60.62 15.85 6.12
N ILE A 282 59.97 14.69 6.23
CA ILE A 282 60.63 13.40 6.47
C ILE A 282 60.39 12.47 5.28
N VAL A 283 61.47 11.86 4.77
CA VAL A 283 61.40 10.88 3.68
C VAL A 283 61.94 9.54 4.16
N ALA A 284 61.09 8.51 4.27
CA ALA A 284 61.51 7.13 4.51
C ALA A 284 61.48 6.35 3.19
N GLY A 285 62.66 6.00 2.68
CA GLY A 285 62.80 5.54 1.29
C GLY A 285 63.92 4.54 1.05
N ASN A 286 63.94 3.97 -0.15
CA ASN A 286 65.06 3.17 -0.67
C ASN A 286 65.40 1.93 0.19
N ALA A 287 64.39 1.09 0.45
CA ALA A 287 64.52 -0.16 1.20
C ALA A 287 64.94 0.03 2.67
N SER A 288 64.38 1.05 3.32
CA SER A 288 64.42 1.18 4.78
C SER A 288 63.52 0.13 5.44
N GLU A 289 63.89 -0.32 6.64
CA GLU A 289 63.23 -1.41 7.36
C GLU A 289 63.21 -1.09 8.86
N GLY A 290 62.05 -1.19 9.51
CA GLY A 290 61.91 -0.97 10.95
C GLY A 290 62.14 0.48 11.39
N ALA A 291 61.79 1.47 10.56
CA ALA A 291 62.01 2.89 10.87
C ALA A 291 60.95 3.43 11.84
N TRP A 292 61.36 4.29 12.79
CA TRP A 292 60.47 4.91 13.78
C TRP A 292 60.51 6.42 13.66
N ILE A 293 59.33 7.04 13.57
CA ILE A 293 59.14 8.49 13.60
C ILE A 293 58.20 8.77 14.77
N GLU A 294 58.72 9.34 15.84
CA GLU A 294 58.01 9.43 17.11
C GLU A 294 58.05 10.82 17.73
N ALA A 295 56.91 11.36 18.17
CA ALA A 295 56.84 12.70 18.78
C ALA A 295 57.47 13.78 17.86
N VAL A 296 56.95 13.89 16.63
CA VAL A 296 57.47 14.80 15.62
C VAL A 296 56.40 15.76 15.13
N HIS A 297 56.72 17.05 15.05
CA HIS A 297 55.92 18.04 14.34
C HIS A 297 56.56 18.37 12.99
N VAL A 298 55.85 18.14 11.89
CA VAL A 298 56.24 18.60 10.56
C VAL A 298 55.34 19.75 10.17
N HIS A 299 55.90 20.94 9.90
CA HIS A 299 55.07 22.07 9.44
C HIS A 299 55.70 22.88 8.32
N GLY A 300 54.88 23.38 7.40
CA GLY A 300 55.34 24.22 6.30
C GLY A 300 56.10 23.49 5.20
N ALA A 301 56.13 22.15 5.21
CA ALA A 301 56.82 21.32 4.21
C ALA A 301 56.22 21.46 2.79
N THR A 302 57.02 21.18 1.75
CA THR A 302 56.60 21.15 0.34
C THR A 302 57.33 20.07 -0.48
N PRO A 303 56.64 19.32 -1.36
CA PRO A 303 55.18 19.18 -1.39
C PRO A 303 54.69 18.37 -0.17
N GLU A 304 55.44 17.35 0.26
CA GLU A 304 54.95 16.38 1.26
C GLU A 304 55.51 16.60 2.66
N GLY A 305 54.67 16.48 3.69
CA GLY A 305 55.11 16.48 5.09
C GLY A 305 55.94 15.25 5.41
N VAL A 306 55.32 14.07 5.33
CA VAL A 306 56.00 12.78 5.47
C VAL A 306 55.75 11.93 4.23
N TYR A 307 56.82 11.38 3.67
CA TYR A 307 56.79 10.60 2.44
C TYR A 307 57.48 9.24 2.64
N ILE A 308 56.71 8.16 2.56
CA ILE A 308 57.17 6.79 2.76
C ILE A 308 57.05 6.05 1.44
N THR A 309 58.16 5.50 0.96
CA THR A 309 58.19 4.72 -0.28
C THR A 309 59.16 3.56 -0.21
N ARG A 310 58.78 2.39 -0.75
CA ARG A 310 59.65 1.20 -0.78
C ARG A 310 60.30 0.94 0.59
N SER A 311 59.51 1.02 1.67
CA SER A 311 59.96 0.91 3.07
C SER A 311 59.08 -0.08 3.81
N ARG A 312 59.66 -0.89 4.70
CA ARG A 312 58.92 -1.89 5.49
C ARG A 312 58.93 -1.55 6.97
N GLU A 313 57.88 -1.97 7.68
CA GLU A 313 57.76 -1.83 9.13
C GLU A 313 58.06 -0.40 9.62
N THR A 314 57.50 0.62 8.94
CA THR A 314 57.70 2.02 9.34
C THR A 314 56.62 2.47 10.32
N THR A 315 56.99 2.81 11.54
CA THR A 315 56.04 3.25 12.57
C THR A 315 56.06 4.76 12.74
N LEU A 316 54.87 5.38 12.66
CA LEU A 316 54.64 6.77 13.02
C LEU A 316 53.83 6.80 14.30
N ARG A 317 54.39 7.33 15.38
CA ARG A 317 53.74 7.41 16.69
C ARG A 317 53.76 8.84 17.20
N ASP A 318 52.60 9.42 17.51
CA ASP A 318 52.50 10.81 17.96
C ASP A 318 53.17 11.77 16.94
N VAL A 319 52.58 11.86 15.75
CA VAL A 319 53.10 12.71 14.66
C VAL A 319 52.05 13.76 14.28
N HIS A 320 52.45 15.02 14.25
CA HIS A 320 51.61 16.13 13.82
C HIS A 320 52.16 16.73 12.53
N ILE A 321 51.32 16.83 11.50
CA ILE A 321 51.69 17.41 10.20
C ILE A 321 50.75 18.60 9.95
N THR A 322 51.29 19.80 9.78
CA THR A 322 50.48 21.00 9.52
C THR A 322 50.99 21.83 8.35
N ASP A 323 50.09 22.54 7.68
CA ASP A 323 50.44 23.63 6.75
C ASP A 323 51.34 23.21 5.58
N THR A 324 51.07 22.06 4.95
CA THR A 324 51.84 21.62 3.77
C THR A 324 51.53 22.49 2.56
N ARG A 325 52.57 22.98 1.87
CA ARG A 325 52.45 24.01 0.84
C ARG A 325 52.61 23.46 -0.57
N VAL A 326 52.17 24.26 -1.53
CA VAL A 326 52.31 23.97 -2.97
C VAL A 326 53.78 24.11 -3.37
N ALA A 327 54.28 23.13 -4.11
CA ALA A 327 55.62 23.12 -4.67
C ALA A 327 55.77 24.10 -5.85
N SER A 328 57.01 24.44 -6.19
CA SER A 328 57.31 25.37 -7.29
C SER A 328 56.87 24.88 -8.67
N ASP A 329 56.68 23.57 -8.85
CA ASP A 329 56.13 22.96 -10.06
C ASP A 329 54.59 22.92 -10.09
N GLY A 330 53.94 23.43 -9.03
CA GLY A 330 52.49 23.44 -8.87
C GLY A 330 51.92 22.18 -8.21
N GLN A 331 52.75 21.19 -7.83
CA GLN A 331 52.30 20.03 -7.08
C GLN A 331 51.72 20.49 -5.73
N ARG A 332 50.46 20.13 -5.45
CA ARG A 332 49.78 20.52 -4.20
C ARG A 332 50.39 19.79 -3.01
N GLY A 333 50.55 20.53 -1.91
CA GLY A 333 51.16 20.00 -0.71
C GLY A 333 50.32 18.93 -0.02
N SER A 334 50.90 17.76 0.22
CA SER A 334 50.22 16.62 0.84
C SER A 334 50.76 16.35 2.24
N GLY A 335 49.91 15.94 3.18
CA GLY A 335 50.33 15.70 4.56
C GLY A 335 51.25 14.49 4.68
N LEU A 336 50.64 13.31 4.54
CA LEU A 336 51.29 12.01 4.65
C LEU A 336 51.05 11.22 3.36
N VAL A 337 52.14 10.71 2.77
CA VAL A 337 52.08 9.93 1.52
C VAL A 337 52.81 8.60 1.73
N LEU A 338 52.09 7.50 1.56
CA LEU A 338 52.59 6.13 1.64
C LEU A 338 52.39 5.45 0.29
N ILE A 339 53.47 5.19 -0.43
CA ILE A 339 53.37 4.62 -1.78
C ILE A 339 54.40 3.54 -2.11
N SER A 340 54.12 2.76 -3.16
CA SER A 340 55.09 1.87 -3.81
C SER A 340 55.75 0.89 -2.82
N GLY A 341 54.95 0.05 -2.16
CA GLY A 341 55.45 -0.94 -1.20
C GLY A 341 55.75 -0.42 0.18
N ALA A 342 55.06 0.65 0.60
CA ALA A 342 55.14 1.13 1.97
C ALA A 342 54.34 0.20 2.89
N ASP A 343 54.99 -0.35 3.91
CA ASP A 343 54.36 -1.07 5.01
C ASP A 343 54.57 -0.25 6.29
N ALA A 344 53.48 0.28 6.84
CA ALA A 344 53.53 1.26 7.91
C ALA A 344 52.40 1.15 8.93
N SER A 345 52.73 1.46 10.18
CA SER A 345 51.78 1.59 11.29
C SER A 345 51.69 3.04 11.74
N LEU A 346 50.48 3.59 11.77
CA LEU A 346 50.18 4.94 12.22
C LEU A 346 49.45 4.87 13.58
N GLU A 347 49.99 5.54 14.58
CA GLU A 347 49.42 5.59 15.92
C GLU A 347 49.39 7.05 16.40
N ARG A 348 48.20 7.59 16.65
CA ARG A 348 48.01 8.99 17.08
C ARG A 348 48.67 9.99 16.13
N VAL A 349 48.22 9.99 14.88
CA VAL A 349 48.71 10.89 13.83
C VAL A 349 47.67 11.96 13.56
N ALA A 350 48.11 13.22 13.52
CA ALA A 350 47.26 14.37 13.19
C ALA A 350 47.78 15.06 11.92
N VAL A 351 46.91 15.29 10.94
CA VAL A 351 47.22 16.01 9.70
C VAL A 351 46.24 17.16 9.53
N GLU A 352 46.73 18.40 9.55
CA GLU A 352 45.87 19.59 9.45
C GLU A 352 46.32 20.54 8.32
N ARG A 353 45.35 21.19 7.69
CA ARG A 353 45.56 22.29 6.72
C ARG A 353 46.48 21.90 5.54
N SER A 354 46.31 20.71 4.98
CA SER A 354 46.98 20.32 3.74
C SER A 354 46.34 20.97 2.50
N GLN A 355 47.16 21.34 1.50
CA GLN A 355 46.72 22.00 0.26
C GLN A 355 46.29 21.01 -0.85
N GLY A 356 46.60 19.72 -0.70
CA GLY A 356 46.28 18.64 -1.63
C GLY A 356 45.57 17.48 -0.94
N THR A 357 46.18 16.29 -0.98
CA THR A 357 45.68 15.11 -0.25
C THR A 357 46.31 15.09 1.14
N ALA A 358 45.51 15.05 2.19
CA ALA A 358 46.04 15.01 3.55
C ALA A 358 46.70 13.65 3.84
N VAL A 359 46.06 12.54 3.51
CA VAL A 359 46.65 11.19 3.59
C VAL A 359 46.44 10.41 2.29
N LEU A 360 47.53 10.03 1.61
CA LEU A 360 47.53 9.22 0.39
C LEU A 360 48.17 7.87 0.64
N ILE A 361 47.47 6.79 0.29
CA ILE A 361 47.93 5.41 0.36
C ILE A 361 47.76 4.78 -1.02
N ALA A 362 48.84 4.40 -1.70
CA ALA A 362 48.75 3.83 -3.05
C ALA A 362 49.83 2.80 -3.41
N SER A 363 49.51 1.80 -4.23
CA SER A 363 50.52 0.87 -4.80
C SER A 363 50.83 1.20 -6.26
N THR A 364 51.52 2.33 -6.48
CA THR A 364 51.83 2.85 -7.83
C THR A 364 52.82 2.00 -8.64
N GLU A 365 53.56 1.09 -8.01
CA GLU A 365 54.60 0.27 -8.64
C GLU A 365 54.39 -1.22 -8.34
N GLU A 366 54.09 -2.01 -9.36
CA GLU A 366 54.08 -3.48 -9.26
C GLU A 366 55.50 -4.04 -9.11
N PRO A 367 55.73 -5.12 -8.30
CA PRO A 367 54.77 -5.89 -7.51
C PRO A 367 54.64 -5.41 -6.04
N PHE A 368 54.89 -4.12 -5.78
CA PHE A 368 55.05 -3.60 -4.43
C PHE A 368 53.72 -3.10 -3.85
N GLN A 369 53.02 -3.97 -3.12
CA GLN A 369 51.79 -3.61 -2.42
C GLN A 369 52.06 -2.75 -1.19
N THR A 370 51.31 -1.64 -1.07
CA THR A 370 51.30 -0.76 0.10
C THR A 370 50.25 -1.24 1.11
N ILE A 371 50.64 -1.43 2.37
CA ILE A 371 49.79 -1.90 3.47
C ILE A 371 49.95 -0.93 4.64
N VAL A 372 48.83 -0.45 5.18
CA VAL A 372 48.85 0.53 6.27
C VAL A 372 47.88 0.09 7.36
N SER A 373 48.34 0.08 8.60
CA SER A 373 47.47 0.03 9.79
C SER A 373 47.42 1.41 10.43
N ALA A 374 46.23 1.95 10.71
CA ALA A 374 46.06 3.25 11.31
C ALA A 374 45.19 3.17 12.57
N SER A 375 45.67 3.73 13.66
CA SER A 375 44.92 3.88 14.92
C SER A 375 45.02 5.31 15.40
N ASP A 376 43.89 5.93 15.74
CA ASP A 376 43.81 7.34 16.12
C ASP A 376 44.37 8.30 15.06
N LEU A 377 43.75 8.32 13.88
CA LEU A 377 44.11 9.25 12.79
C LEU A 377 43.14 10.43 12.75
N PHE A 378 43.64 11.63 13.01
CA PHE A 378 42.87 12.87 12.91
C PHE A 378 43.28 13.66 11.67
N VAL A 379 42.33 13.99 10.80
CA VAL A 379 42.59 14.75 9.59
C VAL A 379 41.60 15.91 9.49
N ARG A 380 42.14 17.13 9.34
CA ARG A 380 41.34 18.35 9.24
C ARG A 380 41.78 19.20 8.04
N GLY A 381 40.83 19.53 7.18
CA GLY A 381 41.02 20.46 6.07
C GLY A 381 41.30 21.90 6.54
N ALA A 382 41.76 22.73 5.61
CA ALA A 382 41.97 24.15 5.86
C ALA A 382 40.64 24.91 6.08
N PRO A 383 40.66 26.05 6.82
CA PRO A 383 39.52 26.93 6.95
C PRO A 383 39.11 27.53 5.58
N ASP A 384 37.86 27.99 5.46
CA ASP A 384 37.23 28.30 4.17
C ASP A 384 37.93 29.40 3.36
N ASP A 385 38.55 30.37 4.02
CA ASP A 385 39.32 31.46 3.42
C ASP A 385 40.69 31.04 2.87
N GLU A 386 41.20 29.89 3.32
CA GLU A 386 42.50 29.35 2.94
C GLU A 386 42.42 27.99 2.21
N ALA A 387 41.21 27.43 2.11
CA ALA A 387 40.99 26.09 1.57
C ALA A 387 41.21 26.05 0.05
N PRO A 388 41.96 25.05 -0.45
CA PRO A 388 42.10 24.84 -1.88
C PRO A 388 40.74 24.45 -2.48
N ASP A 389 40.59 24.68 -3.79
CA ASP A 389 39.36 24.35 -4.52
C ASP A 389 39.05 22.82 -4.58
N SER A 390 40.06 22.00 -4.29
CA SER A 390 39.95 20.55 -4.18
C SER A 390 40.99 20.05 -3.19
N SER A 391 40.55 19.25 -2.22
CA SER A 391 41.38 18.60 -1.20
C SER A 391 40.80 17.24 -0.83
N TRP A 392 41.63 16.24 -0.58
CA TRP A 392 41.13 14.94 -0.13
C TRP A 392 41.58 14.68 1.30
N GLY A 393 40.69 14.20 2.16
CA GLY A 393 41.07 13.80 3.52
C GLY A 393 41.92 12.54 3.50
N LEU A 394 41.33 11.44 3.05
CA LEU A 394 41.98 10.15 2.90
C LEU A 394 41.75 9.60 1.50
N ARG A 395 42.83 9.19 0.82
CA ARG A 395 42.76 8.47 -0.46
C ARG A 395 43.50 7.14 -0.38
N VAL A 396 42.78 6.05 -0.64
CA VAL A 396 43.33 4.68 -0.76
C VAL A 396 43.14 4.23 -2.20
N ASP A 397 44.24 3.93 -2.88
CA ASP A 397 44.22 3.76 -4.34
C ASP A 397 45.17 2.65 -4.82
N GLN A 398 44.96 2.21 -6.06
CA GLN A 398 45.87 1.35 -6.82
C GLN A 398 46.28 0.09 -6.04
N GLY A 399 45.32 -0.71 -5.57
CA GLY A 399 45.57 -2.00 -4.90
C GLY A 399 46.18 -1.91 -3.51
N ALA A 400 46.18 -0.72 -2.90
CA ALA A 400 46.60 -0.56 -1.51
C ALA A 400 45.60 -1.20 -0.53
N ARG A 401 46.08 -1.48 0.68
CA ARG A 401 45.26 -1.99 1.78
C ARG A 401 45.38 -1.08 3.00
N LEU A 402 44.24 -0.71 3.57
CA LEU A 402 44.13 0.03 4.82
C LEU A 402 43.34 -0.76 5.86
N ASP A 403 43.90 -0.91 7.05
CA ASP A 403 43.19 -1.35 8.27
C ASP A 403 43.17 -0.18 9.26
N GLY A 404 41.98 0.35 9.57
CA GLY A 404 41.83 1.63 10.26
C GLY A 404 40.88 1.57 11.45
N GLU A 405 41.33 2.04 12.61
CA GLU A 405 40.51 2.17 13.82
C GLU A 405 40.55 3.62 14.34
N ARG A 406 39.38 4.18 14.70
CA ARG A 406 39.25 5.54 15.24
C ARG A 406 39.89 6.59 14.32
N ILE A 407 39.25 6.83 13.19
CA ILE A 407 39.68 7.82 12.20
C ILE A 407 38.62 8.91 12.07
N VAL A 408 39.05 10.16 12.12
CA VAL A 408 38.16 11.32 11.94
C VAL A 408 38.69 12.21 10.84
N LEU A 409 37.88 12.43 9.82
CA LEU A 409 38.15 13.32 8.69
C LEU A 409 37.15 14.47 8.71
N THR A 410 37.62 15.72 8.69
CA THR A 410 36.70 16.86 8.74
C THR A 410 37.10 18.05 7.89
N ARG A 411 36.10 18.78 7.37
CA ARG A 411 36.26 20.06 6.65
C ARG A 411 37.07 19.96 5.35
N HIS A 412 37.02 18.81 4.67
CA HIS A 412 37.65 18.62 3.36
C HIS A 412 36.72 19.08 2.23
N ARG A 413 37.29 19.69 1.20
CA ARG A 413 36.57 20.11 -0.01
C ARG A 413 36.71 19.07 -1.11
N THR A 414 35.62 18.69 -1.77
CA THR A 414 35.49 17.50 -2.62
C THR A 414 35.31 16.24 -1.77
N TYR A 415 36.35 15.43 -1.55
CA TYR A 415 36.19 14.12 -0.92
C TYR A 415 36.71 14.09 0.53
N GLY A 416 35.90 13.58 1.45
CA GLY A 416 36.36 13.19 2.79
C GLY A 416 37.27 11.96 2.71
N ALA A 417 36.70 10.83 2.27
CA ALA A 417 37.42 9.59 1.98
C ALA A 417 37.15 9.11 0.55
N LEU A 418 38.20 8.66 -0.14
CA LEU A 418 38.12 8.11 -1.49
C LEU A 418 38.88 6.78 -1.56
N ILE A 419 38.17 5.69 -1.88
CA ILE A 419 38.71 4.34 -2.01
C ILE A 419 38.51 3.87 -3.44
N VAL A 420 39.61 3.57 -4.14
CA VAL A 420 39.62 3.25 -5.57
C VAL A 420 40.42 1.99 -5.81
N SER A 421 39.80 0.97 -6.41
CA SER A 421 40.48 -0.29 -6.78
C SER A 421 41.39 -0.85 -5.67
N SER A 422 40.91 -0.80 -4.42
CA SER A 422 41.70 -1.04 -3.20
C SER A 422 40.84 -1.67 -2.10
N GLU A 423 41.49 -2.14 -1.03
CA GLU A 423 40.82 -2.75 0.12
C GLU A 423 40.92 -1.83 1.35
N ALA A 424 39.81 -1.65 2.06
CA ALA A 424 39.80 -0.98 3.36
C ALA A 424 38.92 -1.72 4.37
N THR A 425 39.45 -1.90 5.59
CA THR A 425 38.69 -2.32 6.77
C THR A 425 38.70 -1.17 7.77
N LEU A 426 37.52 -0.69 8.16
CA LEU A 426 37.40 0.52 9.00
C LEU A 426 36.51 0.26 10.22
N THR A 427 36.94 0.71 11.40
CA THR A 427 36.14 0.66 12.63
C THR A 427 36.18 2.02 13.33
N ASP A 428 35.03 2.50 13.80
CA ASP A 428 34.90 3.81 14.45
C ASP A 428 35.39 4.96 13.54
N PHE A 429 34.75 5.08 12.37
CA PHE A 429 35.14 5.99 11.30
C PHE A 429 34.17 7.17 11.19
N VAL A 430 34.68 8.40 11.25
CA VAL A 430 33.87 9.61 11.15
C VAL A 430 34.33 10.48 9.99
N VAL A 431 33.40 10.85 9.12
CA VAL A 431 33.60 11.91 8.14
C VAL A 431 32.56 12.99 8.35
N THR A 432 33.00 14.23 8.51
CA THR A 432 32.05 15.31 8.73
C THR A 432 32.42 16.65 8.13
N HIS A 433 31.40 17.41 7.72
CA HIS A 433 31.55 18.75 7.16
C HIS A 433 32.35 18.78 5.85
N THR A 434 32.17 17.80 4.97
CA THR A 434 32.72 17.90 3.61
C THR A 434 32.00 18.99 2.81
N ARG A 435 32.75 19.66 1.92
CA ARG A 435 32.28 20.82 1.17
C ARG A 435 32.41 20.59 -0.33
N PRO A 436 31.53 21.13 -1.18
CA PRO A 436 31.68 21.03 -2.63
C PRO A 436 32.85 21.88 -3.13
N SER A 437 33.33 21.58 -4.34
CA SER A 437 34.23 22.44 -5.11
C SER A 437 33.64 23.84 -5.35
N SER A 438 34.42 24.79 -5.85
CA SER A 438 33.91 26.11 -6.27
C SER A 438 32.89 26.02 -7.43
N ALA A 439 32.91 24.93 -8.20
CA ALA A 439 31.89 24.63 -9.20
C ALA A 439 30.57 24.14 -8.58
N GLY A 440 30.54 23.88 -7.26
CA GLY A 440 29.35 23.42 -6.54
C GLY A 440 29.15 21.91 -6.57
N THR A 441 30.17 21.14 -6.92
CA THR A 441 30.10 19.68 -7.10
C THR A 441 31.11 18.92 -6.23
N GLU A 442 30.94 17.61 -6.16
CA GLU A 442 31.81 16.58 -5.59
C GLU A 442 32.00 16.63 -4.08
N GLY A 443 31.07 17.20 -3.30
CA GLY A 443 31.22 17.42 -1.85
C GLY A 443 31.15 16.18 -0.94
N LEU A 444 31.50 15.00 -1.42
CA LEU A 444 31.17 13.69 -0.85
C LEU A 444 31.87 13.36 0.48
N GLY A 445 31.13 12.75 1.40
CA GLY A 445 31.67 12.19 2.64
C GLY A 445 32.64 11.03 2.36
N MET A 446 32.12 9.94 1.81
CA MET A 446 32.88 8.75 1.42
C MET A 446 32.53 8.33 0.00
N CYS A 447 33.55 8.07 -0.82
CA CYS A 447 33.41 7.59 -2.19
C CYS A 447 34.18 6.28 -2.38
N VAL A 448 33.50 5.24 -2.87
CA VAL A 448 34.07 3.89 -3.07
C VAL A 448 33.80 3.46 -4.50
N VAL A 449 34.85 3.26 -5.29
CA VAL A 449 34.73 3.09 -6.74
C VAL A 449 35.72 2.13 -7.35
N SER A 450 35.47 1.78 -8.62
CA SER A 450 36.40 1.06 -9.50
C SER A 450 36.85 -0.30 -8.95
N GLY A 451 35.94 -1.09 -8.39
CA GLY A 451 36.26 -2.42 -7.88
C GLY A 451 36.89 -2.42 -6.49
N ALA A 452 36.70 -1.35 -5.72
CA ALA A 452 37.14 -1.28 -4.34
C ALA A 452 36.29 -2.17 -3.43
N VAL A 453 36.91 -2.71 -2.38
CA VAL A 453 36.27 -3.52 -1.34
C VAL A 453 36.35 -2.76 -0.01
N LEU A 454 35.22 -2.53 0.61
CA LEU A 454 35.10 -1.85 1.90
C LEU A 454 34.31 -2.72 2.89
N ASP A 455 34.93 -3.03 4.02
CA ASP A 455 34.26 -3.59 5.21
C ASP A 455 34.36 -2.58 6.34
N ALA A 456 33.23 -2.10 6.86
CA ALA A 456 33.25 -1.07 7.89
C ALA A 456 32.21 -1.25 9.01
N GLU A 457 32.63 -0.96 10.24
CA GLU A 457 31.79 -1.03 11.44
C GLU A 457 31.78 0.32 12.17
N ARG A 458 30.61 0.78 12.62
CA ARG A 458 30.44 2.04 13.39
C ARG A 458 30.97 3.25 12.61
N VAL A 459 30.27 3.57 11.52
CA VAL A 459 30.62 4.67 10.60
C VAL A 459 29.64 5.83 10.71
N ALA A 460 30.13 7.05 10.90
CA ALA A 460 29.32 8.27 10.97
C ALA A 460 29.70 9.25 9.85
N LEU A 461 28.77 9.51 8.93
CA LEU A 461 28.92 10.44 7.81
C LEU A 461 27.96 11.61 8.02
N LEU A 462 28.48 12.73 8.56
CA LEU A 462 27.65 13.79 9.15
C LEU A 462 27.88 15.15 8.48
N HIS A 463 26.81 15.89 8.19
CA HIS A 463 26.88 17.27 7.68
C HIS A 463 27.71 17.40 6.39
N ASN A 464 27.62 16.40 5.52
CA ASN A 464 28.37 16.37 4.27
C ASN A 464 27.56 17.01 3.14
N ALA A 465 28.25 17.53 2.13
CA ALA A 465 27.60 17.99 0.91
C ALA A 465 27.42 16.83 -0.08
N GLU A 466 26.46 16.95 -0.97
CA GLU A 466 26.21 16.06 -2.10
C GLU A 466 25.84 14.59 -1.81
N ALA A 467 26.74 13.82 -1.19
CA ALA A 467 26.43 12.48 -0.71
C ALA A 467 27.16 12.16 0.59
N GLY A 468 26.51 11.43 1.50
CA GLY A 468 27.18 10.80 2.62
C GLY A 468 28.10 9.68 2.13
N LEU A 469 27.51 8.64 1.53
CA LEU A 469 28.22 7.53 0.86
C LEU A 469 27.85 7.46 -0.63
N PHE A 470 28.88 7.43 -1.47
CA PHE A 470 28.74 7.27 -2.92
C PHE A 470 29.51 6.06 -3.41
N ALA A 471 28.81 5.09 -3.99
CA ALA A 471 29.39 3.86 -4.51
C ALA A 471 29.05 3.69 -5.99
N PHE A 472 30.07 3.44 -6.81
CA PHE A 472 29.93 3.38 -8.26
C PHE A 472 30.91 2.39 -8.89
N SER A 473 30.61 1.98 -10.12
CA SER A 473 31.36 1.03 -10.97
C SER A 473 31.19 -0.45 -10.62
N PRO A 474 31.23 -1.33 -11.64
CA PRO A 474 31.17 -2.77 -11.44
C PRO A 474 32.32 -3.31 -10.58
N GLY A 475 32.00 -4.29 -9.74
CA GLY A 475 32.94 -4.98 -8.85
C GLY A 475 33.24 -4.24 -7.56
N THR A 476 32.66 -3.06 -7.34
CA THR A 476 32.72 -2.36 -6.06
C THR A 476 31.85 -3.10 -5.04
N GLU A 477 32.44 -3.51 -3.92
CA GLU A 477 31.79 -4.28 -2.84
C GLU A 477 31.86 -3.51 -1.52
N ILE A 478 30.72 -3.34 -0.85
CA ILE A 478 30.63 -2.60 0.41
C ILE A 478 29.80 -3.41 1.40
N THR A 479 30.37 -3.70 2.55
CA THR A 479 29.66 -4.21 3.73
C THR A 479 29.80 -3.19 4.84
N MET A 480 28.66 -2.70 5.37
CA MET A 480 28.65 -1.78 6.50
C MET A 480 27.75 -2.29 7.61
N THR A 481 28.26 -2.24 8.83
CA THR A 481 27.49 -2.49 10.04
C THR A 481 27.49 -1.24 10.92
N ASP A 482 26.33 -0.86 11.45
CA ASP A 482 26.18 0.32 12.32
C ASP A 482 26.59 1.62 11.59
N LEU A 483 25.81 2.03 10.59
CA LEU A 483 26.03 3.25 9.81
C LEU A 483 25.09 4.38 10.26
N THR A 484 25.61 5.58 10.47
CA THR A 484 24.80 6.80 10.55
C THR A 484 25.17 7.74 9.42
N VAL A 485 24.19 8.14 8.62
CA VAL A 485 24.34 9.23 7.63
C VAL A 485 23.33 10.32 7.93
N GLN A 486 23.83 11.51 8.22
CA GLN A 486 23.00 12.58 8.75
C GLN A 486 23.28 13.94 8.09
N ASP A 487 22.21 14.69 7.84
CA ASP A 487 22.24 16.09 7.41
C ASP A 487 23.00 16.32 6.10
N THR A 488 22.89 15.38 5.14
CA THR A 488 23.47 15.58 3.81
C THR A 488 22.69 16.64 3.02
N THR A 489 23.40 17.64 2.50
CA THR A 489 22.80 18.76 1.77
C THR A 489 23.03 18.66 0.27
N ALA A 490 21.98 18.86 -0.53
CA ALA A 490 22.11 19.03 -1.97
C ALA A 490 22.85 20.32 -2.31
N THR A 491 23.55 20.32 -3.45
CA THR A 491 24.26 21.49 -3.98
C THR A 491 23.56 22.00 -5.26
N GLY A 492 24.08 23.07 -5.87
CA GLY A 492 23.43 23.66 -7.06
C GLY A 492 23.39 22.75 -8.29
N GLU A 493 24.35 21.82 -8.42
CA GLU A 493 24.43 20.82 -9.50
C GLU A 493 24.48 19.37 -9.00
N GLY A 494 24.82 19.14 -7.73
CA GLY A 494 24.90 17.82 -7.10
C GLY A 494 23.64 17.49 -6.29
N ASN A 495 23.31 16.21 -6.23
CA ASN A 495 22.17 15.72 -5.44
C ASN A 495 22.48 15.78 -3.93
N GLY A 496 21.61 15.32 -3.01
CA GLY A 496 21.88 15.39 -1.57
C GLY A 496 21.77 14.07 -0.81
N TYR A 497 22.22 12.98 -1.45
CA TYR A 497 21.90 11.61 -1.06
C TYR A 497 22.53 11.18 0.27
N GLY A 498 21.78 10.43 1.09
CA GLY A 498 22.40 9.77 2.26
C GLY A 498 23.39 8.70 1.79
N VAL A 499 22.87 7.60 1.25
CA VAL A 499 23.64 6.49 0.68
C VAL A 499 23.24 6.28 -0.77
N SER A 500 24.22 6.04 -1.64
CA SER A 500 23.98 5.79 -3.05
C SER A 500 24.85 4.68 -3.63
N ALA A 501 24.23 3.76 -4.37
CA ALA A 501 24.85 2.65 -5.07
C ALA A 501 24.48 2.68 -6.56
N TRP A 502 25.49 2.61 -7.42
CA TRP A 502 25.34 2.83 -8.86
C TRP A 502 26.11 1.80 -9.70
N ASP A 503 25.58 1.51 -10.88
CA ASP A 503 26.21 0.78 -11.98
C ASP A 503 27.11 -0.40 -11.59
N GLY A 504 26.51 -1.49 -11.12
CA GLY A 504 27.21 -2.76 -10.85
C GLY A 504 27.82 -2.88 -9.46
N THR A 505 27.46 -1.98 -8.54
CA THR A 505 27.86 -2.02 -7.13
C THR A 505 27.11 -3.12 -6.38
N HIS A 506 27.80 -3.85 -5.50
CA HIS A 506 27.20 -4.72 -4.49
C HIS A 506 27.32 -4.07 -3.11
N MET A 507 26.21 -3.84 -2.43
CA MET A 507 26.17 -3.13 -1.14
C MET A 507 25.32 -3.89 -0.12
N GLU A 508 25.86 -4.13 1.06
CA GLU A 508 25.16 -4.69 2.22
C GLU A 508 25.21 -3.70 3.40
N LEU A 509 24.04 -3.25 3.85
CA LEU A 509 23.89 -2.36 5.01
C LEU A 509 23.18 -3.11 6.15
N ASN A 510 23.86 -3.25 7.28
CA ASN A 510 23.35 -3.88 8.49
C ASN A 510 23.24 -2.85 9.61
N ARG A 511 22.02 -2.48 10.01
CA ARG A 511 21.72 -1.40 10.98
C ARG A 511 22.23 -0.04 10.49
N ALA A 512 21.36 0.71 9.81
CA ALA A 512 21.72 2.03 9.29
C ALA A 512 20.65 3.09 9.53
N ALA A 513 21.05 4.24 10.09
CA ALA A 513 20.19 5.40 10.28
C ALA A 513 20.53 6.51 9.26
N LEU A 514 19.58 6.81 8.37
CA LEU A 514 19.69 7.80 7.29
C LEU A 514 18.75 8.96 7.60
N LEU A 515 19.29 10.04 8.18
CA LEU A 515 18.49 11.07 8.83
C LEU A 515 18.70 12.45 8.18
N ARG A 516 17.61 13.17 7.89
CA ARG A 516 17.63 14.58 7.43
C ARG A 516 18.46 14.84 6.17
N ASN A 517 18.66 13.81 5.35
CA ASN A 517 19.31 13.92 4.05
C ASN A 517 18.40 14.64 3.04
N THR A 518 18.91 14.95 1.84
CA THR A 518 18.15 15.67 0.81
C THR A 518 17.94 14.75 -0.40
N GLU A 519 16.78 14.84 -1.05
CA GLU A 519 16.37 14.00 -2.18
C GLU A 519 16.16 12.51 -1.87
N ASN A 520 17.20 11.76 -1.49
CA ASN A 520 17.06 10.34 -1.19
C ASN A 520 17.83 9.98 0.08
N GLY A 521 17.19 9.23 0.99
CA GLY A 521 17.89 8.57 2.08
C GLY A 521 18.84 7.52 1.54
N LEU A 522 18.30 6.56 0.78
CA LEU A 522 19.05 5.54 0.04
C LEU A 522 18.62 5.51 -1.43
N ILE A 523 19.58 5.40 -2.35
CA ILE A 523 19.33 5.16 -3.77
C ILE A 523 20.15 3.99 -4.31
N ALA A 524 19.49 3.07 -5.00
CA ALA A 524 20.10 1.99 -5.79
C ALA A 524 19.72 2.17 -7.26
N SER A 525 20.70 2.28 -8.14
CA SER A 525 20.48 2.63 -9.54
C SER A 525 21.41 1.89 -10.49
N GLY A 526 20.92 1.58 -11.68
CA GLY A 526 21.72 1.01 -12.76
C GLY A 526 21.75 -0.50 -12.79
N VAL A 527 22.04 -1.04 -13.97
CA VAL A 527 22.03 -2.48 -14.24
C VAL A 527 23.17 -3.17 -13.50
N GLY A 528 22.87 -4.29 -12.84
CA GLY A 528 23.84 -5.08 -12.07
C GLY A 528 24.12 -4.54 -10.67
N THR A 529 23.51 -3.42 -10.28
CA THR A 529 23.57 -2.92 -8.91
C THR A 529 22.68 -3.78 -8.02
N GLU A 530 23.26 -4.29 -6.93
CA GLU A 530 22.57 -5.05 -5.89
C GLU A 530 22.76 -4.36 -4.53
N ALA A 531 21.66 -4.02 -3.88
CA ALA A 531 21.69 -3.40 -2.55
C ALA A 531 20.81 -4.20 -1.58
N TYR A 532 21.42 -4.63 -0.48
CA TYR A 532 20.80 -5.38 0.61
C TYR A 532 20.77 -4.50 1.86
N ALA A 533 19.61 -4.40 2.51
CA ALA A 533 19.42 -3.56 3.68
C ALA A 533 18.72 -4.35 4.80
N ASN A 534 19.38 -4.52 5.95
CA ASN A 534 18.78 -5.13 7.13
C ASN A 534 18.78 -4.13 8.30
N ASP A 535 17.62 -3.91 8.92
CA ASP A 535 17.41 -2.92 9.98
C ASP A 535 17.78 -1.48 9.54
N VAL A 536 17.17 -0.99 8.46
CA VAL A 536 17.46 0.34 7.89
C VAL A 536 16.33 1.33 8.15
N TRP A 537 16.71 2.58 8.43
CA TRP A 537 15.83 3.63 8.91
C TRP A 537 16.11 4.84 8.02
N SER A 538 15.09 5.35 7.33
CA SER A 538 15.21 6.58 6.56
C SER A 538 14.17 7.59 7.01
N ALA A 539 14.63 8.68 7.61
CA ALA A 539 13.74 9.66 8.21
C ALA A 539 14.07 11.12 7.86
N TRP A 540 13.02 11.92 7.73
CA TRP A 540 13.11 13.37 7.43
C TRP A 540 13.89 13.69 6.15
N THR A 541 13.84 12.84 5.13
CA THR A 541 14.47 13.17 3.84
C THR A 541 13.76 14.36 3.20
N ARG A 542 14.50 15.44 2.97
CA ARG A 542 14.02 16.74 2.49
C ARG A 542 14.00 16.80 0.96
N ARG A 543 13.19 17.69 0.40
CA ARG A 543 13.21 17.99 -1.04
C ARG A 543 14.45 18.81 -1.40
N SER A 544 14.94 18.66 -2.63
CA SER A 544 16.01 19.52 -3.16
C SER A 544 15.55 20.98 -3.24
N PRO A 545 16.43 21.97 -3.03
CA PRO A 545 16.10 23.39 -3.25
C PRO A 545 15.65 23.71 -4.69
N SER A 546 16.08 22.93 -5.69
CA SER A 546 15.66 23.08 -7.09
C SER A 546 14.20 22.63 -7.33
N GLY A 547 13.65 21.80 -6.43
CA GLY A 547 12.28 21.30 -6.51
C GLY A 547 12.02 20.19 -7.55
N GLU A 548 13.01 19.83 -8.39
CA GLU A 548 12.85 18.84 -9.46
C GLU A 548 12.85 17.38 -8.95
N THR A 549 13.57 17.11 -7.86
CA THR A 549 13.67 15.80 -7.20
C THR A 549 13.17 15.90 -5.76
N GLY A 550 12.21 15.06 -5.38
CA GLY A 550 11.58 15.14 -4.05
C GLY A 550 12.25 14.26 -3.00
N GLY A 551 11.91 14.49 -1.72
CA GLY A 551 12.51 13.83 -0.55
C GLY A 551 11.94 12.43 -0.33
N ARG A 552 12.66 11.43 -0.82
CA ARG A 552 12.29 10.01 -0.81
C ARG A 552 13.07 9.25 0.25
N GLY A 553 12.43 8.31 0.94
CA GLY A 553 13.14 7.43 1.86
C GLY A 553 14.13 6.53 1.11
N VAL A 554 13.59 5.69 0.23
CA VAL A 554 14.36 4.76 -0.60
C VAL A 554 13.93 4.87 -2.06
N ARG A 555 14.90 4.85 -2.97
CA ARG A 555 14.69 4.81 -4.42
C ARG A 555 15.46 3.65 -5.05
N ALA A 556 14.77 2.81 -5.81
CA ALA A 556 15.37 1.78 -6.65
C ALA A 556 14.98 2.02 -8.11
N GLN A 557 15.96 2.02 -9.03
CA GLN A 557 15.69 2.35 -10.43
C GLN A 557 16.67 1.70 -11.43
N ASP A 558 16.38 1.89 -12.72
CA ASP A 558 17.27 1.59 -13.85
C ASP A 558 17.83 0.17 -13.88
N GLY A 559 17.05 -0.81 -13.41
CA GLY A 559 17.42 -2.23 -13.42
C GLY A 559 18.16 -2.72 -12.18
N ALA A 560 18.21 -1.91 -11.11
CA ALA A 560 18.78 -2.32 -9.83
C ALA A 560 17.94 -3.42 -9.14
N ARG A 561 18.60 -4.23 -8.33
CA ARG A 561 17.97 -5.16 -7.38
C ARG A 561 18.14 -4.61 -5.97
N PHE A 562 17.02 -4.44 -5.27
CA PHE A 562 17.02 -4.01 -3.87
C PHE A 562 16.27 -5.02 -3.02
N GLU A 563 16.91 -5.52 -1.96
CA GLU A 563 16.30 -6.44 -1.01
C GLU A 563 16.43 -5.88 0.39
N GLU A 564 15.34 -5.89 1.16
CA GLU A 564 15.37 -5.43 2.53
C GLU A 564 14.70 -6.38 3.52
N THR A 565 15.19 -6.34 4.76
CA THR A 565 14.55 -6.92 5.94
C THR A 565 14.48 -5.88 7.05
N ARG A 566 13.26 -5.49 7.43
CA ARG A 566 12.92 -4.47 8.43
C ARG A 566 13.41 -3.08 8.01
N LEU A 567 12.58 -2.41 7.22
CA LEU A 567 12.79 -1.05 6.74
C LEU A 567 11.73 -0.09 7.31
N LEU A 568 12.17 1.00 7.94
CA LEU A 568 11.32 2.06 8.47
C LEU A 568 11.54 3.36 7.71
N LEU A 569 10.49 3.85 7.07
CA LEU A 569 10.49 5.10 6.31
C LEU A 569 9.51 6.06 6.96
N THR A 570 9.99 7.17 7.52
CA THR A 570 9.12 8.10 8.25
C THR A 570 9.46 9.56 8.04
N GLN A 571 8.45 10.42 7.99
CA GLN A 571 8.60 11.87 7.85
C GLN A 571 9.40 12.31 6.61
N ASN A 572 9.46 11.48 5.56
CA ASN A 572 10.10 11.86 4.30
C ASN A 572 9.17 12.79 3.51
N ALA A 573 9.72 13.73 2.76
CA ALA A 573 8.97 14.86 2.20
C ALA A 573 8.13 14.56 0.94
N GLN A 574 8.21 13.36 0.36
CA GLN A 574 7.41 12.99 -0.82
C GLN A 574 7.01 11.52 -0.83
N THR A 575 7.97 10.61 -0.86
CA THR A 575 7.69 9.18 -1.02
C THR A 575 8.44 8.35 0.01
N GLY A 576 7.81 7.31 0.55
CA GLY A 576 8.51 6.29 1.31
C GLY A 576 9.47 5.52 0.40
N LEU A 577 8.93 4.55 -0.34
CA LEU A 577 9.67 3.71 -1.28
C LEU A 577 9.25 4.02 -2.73
N PHE A 578 10.22 4.29 -3.59
CA PHE A 578 10.01 4.66 -4.99
C PHE A 578 10.73 3.67 -5.91
N VAL A 579 9.98 2.83 -6.61
CA VAL A 579 10.50 1.81 -7.53
C VAL A 579 10.18 2.22 -8.95
N THR A 580 11.18 2.42 -9.79
CA THR A 580 10.96 2.78 -11.20
C THR A 580 11.71 1.89 -12.16
N ASN A 581 11.28 1.90 -13.42
CA ASN A 581 11.77 1.06 -14.50
C ASN A 581 11.29 -0.40 -14.38
N PRO A 582 10.68 -0.98 -15.43
CA PRO A 582 10.18 -2.37 -15.43
C PRO A 582 11.23 -3.45 -15.14
N MET A 583 12.52 -3.16 -15.30
CA MET A 583 13.62 -4.09 -15.00
C MET A 583 14.05 -4.09 -13.54
N THR A 584 13.69 -3.06 -12.78
CA THR A 584 14.04 -2.93 -11.36
C THR A 584 13.21 -3.90 -10.53
N GLN A 585 13.87 -4.59 -9.60
CA GLN A 585 13.26 -5.58 -8.73
C GLN A 585 13.48 -5.20 -7.28
N VAL A 586 12.40 -5.11 -6.51
CA VAL A 586 12.44 -4.78 -5.09
C VAL A 586 11.71 -5.84 -4.28
N THR A 587 12.39 -6.39 -3.28
CA THR A 587 11.79 -7.30 -2.29
C THR A 587 11.87 -6.69 -0.90
N THR A 588 10.75 -6.61 -0.20
CA THR A 588 10.64 -5.99 1.12
C THR A 588 10.02 -6.97 2.12
N THR A 589 10.63 -7.12 3.29
CA THR A 589 10.11 -7.93 4.40
C THR A 589 10.06 -7.06 5.64
N ASP A 590 8.89 -6.88 6.25
CA ASP A 590 8.69 -5.98 7.40
C ASP A 590 8.89 -4.49 7.09
N LEU A 591 8.24 -4.02 6.02
CA LEU A 591 8.26 -2.61 5.62
C LEU A 591 7.24 -1.79 6.42
N GLN A 592 7.70 -0.69 7.01
CA GLN A 592 6.87 0.29 7.71
C GLN A 592 7.05 1.69 7.12
N VAL A 593 5.96 2.32 6.67
CA VAL A 593 5.98 3.69 6.16
C VAL A 593 4.99 4.57 6.93
N PHE A 594 5.49 5.60 7.61
CA PHE A 594 4.70 6.41 8.53
C PHE A 594 4.86 7.91 8.31
N GLY A 595 3.76 8.59 7.98
CA GLY A 595 3.68 10.05 7.96
C GLY A 595 4.66 10.67 6.98
N LEU A 596 4.19 11.25 5.88
CA LEU A 596 5.05 11.96 4.94
C LEU A 596 4.80 13.46 5.09
N ASP A 597 5.85 14.28 4.95
CA ASP A 597 5.72 15.74 5.04
C ASP A 597 5.23 16.29 3.71
N THR A 598 3.96 16.69 3.67
CA THR A 598 3.21 17.07 2.49
C THR A 598 3.15 18.59 2.33
N ALA A 599 4.26 19.21 1.93
CA ALA A 599 4.30 20.65 1.63
C ALA A 599 4.95 20.94 0.26
N PRO A 600 4.61 22.05 -0.42
CA PRO A 600 3.28 22.47 -0.90
C PRO A 600 2.93 21.94 -2.31
N ALA A 601 3.75 21.06 -2.90
CA ALA A 601 3.66 20.72 -4.34
C ALA A 601 3.73 19.21 -4.67
N GLY A 602 3.49 18.31 -3.71
CA GLY A 602 3.43 16.87 -4.03
C GLY A 602 2.74 16.05 -2.95
N TYR A 603 2.21 14.89 -3.34
CA TYR A 603 1.54 13.92 -2.48
C TYR A 603 2.54 13.12 -1.65
N GLY A 604 2.20 12.88 -0.39
CA GLY A 604 2.84 11.92 0.49
C GLY A 604 2.44 10.50 0.11
N VAL A 605 3.22 9.87 -0.77
CA VAL A 605 2.96 8.50 -1.26
C VAL A 605 3.77 7.48 -0.47
N GLY A 606 3.14 6.48 0.13
CA GLY A 606 3.84 5.42 0.86
C GLY A 606 4.76 4.63 -0.06
N LEU A 607 4.17 4.08 -1.13
CA LEU A 607 4.84 3.26 -2.11
C LEU A 607 4.45 3.65 -3.55
N THR A 608 5.44 3.85 -4.40
CA THR A 608 5.26 4.00 -5.86
C THR A 608 5.95 2.85 -6.59
N VAL A 609 5.19 2.14 -7.43
CA VAL A 609 5.67 0.96 -8.17
C VAL A 609 5.49 1.15 -9.67
N ASN A 610 6.58 1.50 -10.36
CA ASN A 610 6.67 1.59 -11.83
C ASN A 610 7.65 0.51 -12.34
N GLY A 611 7.72 -0.61 -11.61
CA GLY A 611 8.68 -1.70 -11.77
C GLY A 611 8.11 -3.02 -11.23
N ARG A 612 8.96 -3.84 -10.59
CA ARG A 612 8.52 -5.04 -9.87
C ARG A 612 8.76 -4.91 -8.38
N TRP A 613 7.71 -5.07 -7.58
CA TRP A 613 7.78 -5.06 -6.13
C TRP A 613 7.14 -6.32 -5.53
N GLN A 614 7.83 -6.92 -4.56
CA GLN A 614 7.33 -8.03 -3.76
C GLN A 614 7.42 -7.67 -2.27
N GLY A 615 6.27 -7.61 -1.59
CA GLY A 615 6.17 -7.26 -0.17
C GLY A 615 5.67 -8.40 0.71
N PHE A 616 6.31 -8.57 1.87
CA PHE A 616 5.90 -9.46 2.94
C PHE A 616 5.77 -8.68 4.24
N ARG A 617 4.57 -8.62 4.83
CA ARG A 617 4.26 -7.82 6.03
C ARG A 617 4.62 -6.35 5.81
N THR A 618 3.68 -5.58 5.26
CA THR A 618 3.85 -4.16 4.96
C THR A 618 2.78 -3.34 5.68
N GLN A 619 3.20 -2.28 6.38
CA GLN A 619 2.31 -1.33 7.03
C GLN A 619 2.55 0.09 6.51
N LEU A 620 1.50 0.71 5.97
CA LEU A 620 1.50 2.05 5.42
C LEU A 620 0.47 2.87 6.20
N LYS A 621 0.89 3.96 6.88
CA LYS A 621 -0.02 4.70 7.76
C LYS A 621 0.18 6.21 7.69
N ARG A 622 -0.94 6.96 7.72
CA ARG A 622 -0.98 8.44 7.63
C ARG A 622 -0.30 8.96 6.37
N LEU A 623 -0.89 8.62 5.22
CA LEU A 623 -0.37 8.91 3.89
C LEU A 623 -1.50 9.50 3.03
N ASP A 624 -1.14 10.28 2.01
CA ASP A 624 -2.10 10.74 1.01
C ASP A 624 -2.46 9.60 0.07
N ILE A 625 -1.47 8.80 -0.33
CA ILE A 625 -1.69 7.60 -1.13
C ILE A 625 -0.86 6.49 -0.47
N GLY A 626 -1.52 5.38 -0.12
CA GLY A 626 -0.82 4.23 0.43
C GLY A 626 0.12 3.62 -0.60
N LEU A 627 -0.46 3.01 -1.64
CA LEU A 627 0.26 2.37 -2.74
C LEU A 627 -0.27 2.87 -4.09
N THR A 628 0.64 3.28 -4.97
CA THR A 628 0.34 3.52 -6.38
C THR A 628 1.20 2.65 -7.28
N ALA A 629 0.60 2.08 -8.32
CA ALA A 629 1.27 1.30 -9.33
C ALA A 629 0.78 1.70 -10.74
N ASP A 630 1.71 1.87 -11.67
CA ASP A 630 1.43 2.32 -13.05
C ASP A 630 2.38 1.63 -14.07
N ASP A 631 2.42 2.08 -15.33
CA ASP A 631 3.41 1.70 -16.35
C ASP A 631 3.63 0.17 -16.53
N ALA A 632 2.54 -0.61 -16.57
CA ALA A 632 2.57 -2.07 -16.67
C ALA A 632 3.41 -2.77 -15.58
N SER A 633 3.49 -2.16 -14.40
CA SER A 633 4.18 -2.70 -13.22
C SER A 633 3.49 -3.94 -12.64
N LEU A 634 4.25 -4.66 -11.80
CA LEU A 634 3.75 -5.80 -11.03
C LEU A 634 4.07 -5.59 -9.54
N ALA A 635 3.01 -5.47 -8.74
CA ALA A 635 3.06 -5.48 -7.29
C ALA A 635 2.55 -6.83 -6.77
N GLN A 636 3.35 -7.54 -5.98
CA GLN A 636 2.95 -8.76 -5.29
C GLN A 636 3.05 -8.53 -3.79
N VAL A 637 1.99 -8.82 -3.03
CA VAL A 637 1.99 -8.54 -1.59
C VAL A 637 1.29 -9.61 -0.77
N THR A 638 1.92 -9.97 0.35
CA THR A 638 1.32 -10.81 1.38
C THR A 638 1.36 -10.04 2.71
N ASP A 639 0.21 -9.89 3.35
CA ASP A 639 0.02 -9.08 4.56
C ASP A 639 0.31 -7.59 4.32
N LEU A 640 -0.70 -6.85 3.84
CA LEU A 640 -0.64 -5.40 3.65
C LEU A 640 -1.69 -4.71 4.50
N THR A 641 -1.28 -3.75 5.31
CA THR A 641 -2.18 -2.85 6.03
C THR A 641 -1.93 -1.42 5.57
N ILE A 642 -2.96 -0.76 5.06
CA ILE A 642 -2.96 0.68 4.75
C ILE A 642 -4.00 1.34 5.64
N GLU A 643 -3.60 2.29 6.47
CA GLU A 643 -4.50 2.92 7.44
C GLU A 643 -4.35 4.44 7.58
N ASP A 644 -5.46 5.08 7.97
CA ASP A 644 -5.54 6.50 8.31
C ASP A 644 -5.11 7.43 7.16
N GLY A 645 -5.74 7.31 5.99
CA GLY A 645 -5.47 8.17 4.84
C GLY A 645 -5.74 9.65 5.14
N TRP A 646 -4.84 10.54 4.72
CA TRP A 646 -4.99 11.99 4.88
C TRP A 646 -5.70 12.64 3.70
N ASP A 647 -6.39 13.74 3.98
CA ASP A 647 -7.09 14.53 2.99
C ASP A 647 -6.24 15.71 2.52
N LEU A 648 -5.59 15.55 1.38
CA LEU A 648 -4.94 16.62 0.62
C LEU A 648 -5.45 16.59 -0.83
N GLU A 649 -6.35 17.53 -1.14
CA GLU A 649 -6.88 17.66 -2.51
C GLU A 649 -5.77 17.89 -3.56
N PRO A 650 -5.95 17.42 -4.81
CA PRO A 650 -7.14 16.76 -5.39
C PRO A 650 -7.15 15.22 -5.41
N LEU A 651 -6.12 14.53 -4.89
CA LEU A 651 -5.99 13.05 -4.95
C LEU A 651 -5.76 12.40 -3.58
N GLY A 652 -6.01 13.11 -2.48
CA GLY A 652 -5.65 12.69 -1.12
C GLY A 652 -6.57 11.63 -0.54
N GLY A 653 -5.96 10.66 0.14
CA GLY A 653 -6.58 9.68 1.02
C GLY A 653 -6.91 8.35 0.38
N ARG A 654 -6.20 7.97 -0.70
CA ARG A 654 -6.40 6.68 -1.40
C ARG A 654 -5.59 5.56 -0.75
N GLY A 655 -6.21 4.39 -0.57
CA GLY A 655 -5.52 3.19 -0.11
C GLY A 655 -4.57 2.65 -1.18
N ILE A 656 -5.14 2.08 -2.24
CA ILE A 656 -4.42 1.52 -3.39
C ILE A 656 -4.94 2.14 -4.69
N GLN A 657 -4.01 2.53 -5.58
CA GLN A 657 -4.30 3.00 -6.92
C GLN A 657 -3.50 2.21 -7.98
N LEU A 658 -4.21 1.60 -8.92
CA LEU A 658 -3.64 0.90 -10.08
C LEU A 658 -4.08 1.57 -11.37
N VAL A 659 -3.13 2.01 -12.19
CA VAL A 659 -3.37 2.66 -13.50
C VAL A 659 -2.43 2.14 -14.58
N ASP A 660 -2.63 2.54 -15.83
CA ASP A 660 -1.70 2.26 -16.94
C ASP A 660 -1.20 0.80 -17.06
N ALA A 661 -2.14 -0.16 -17.05
CA ALA A 661 -1.87 -1.60 -17.17
C ALA A 661 -1.17 -2.25 -15.96
N ALA A 662 -1.13 -1.57 -14.82
CA ALA A 662 -0.55 -2.11 -13.59
C ALA A 662 -1.28 -3.35 -13.08
N ARG A 663 -0.54 -4.26 -12.44
CA ARG A 663 -1.06 -5.50 -11.85
C ARG A 663 -0.73 -5.62 -10.38
N LEU A 664 -1.75 -5.98 -9.60
CA LEU A 664 -1.60 -6.30 -8.18
C LEU A 664 -2.01 -7.76 -7.90
N GLU A 665 -1.13 -8.52 -7.28
CA GLU A 665 -1.45 -9.84 -6.72
C GLU A 665 -1.30 -9.77 -5.20
N GLY A 666 -2.40 -9.98 -4.47
CA GLY A 666 -2.45 -9.70 -3.04
C GLY A 666 -3.12 -10.79 -2.21
N ARG A 667 -2.59 -11.01 -1.01
CA ARG A 667 -3.21 -11.88 0.00
C ARG A 667 -3.19 -11.20 1.37
N ARG A 668 -4.34 -11.19 2.05
CA ARG A 668 -4.56 -10.51 3.35
C ARG A 668 -4.19 -9.03 3.25
N VAL A 669 -5.09 -8.28 2.64
CA VAL A 669 -4.96 -6.84 2.41
C VAL A 669 -6.03 -6.11 3.22
N ALA A 670 -5.65 -5.16 4.06
CA ALA A 670 -6.55 -4.34 4.84
C ALA A 670 -6.37 -2.86 4.49
N LEU A 671 -7.43 -2.22 4.01
CA LEU A 671 -7.51 -0.80 3.65
C LEU A 671 -8.48 -0.14 4.61
N LEU A 672 -7.95 0.54 5.64
CA LEU A 672 -8.72 0.95 6.82
C LEU A 672 -8.76 2.48 6.94
N ARG A 673 -9.96 3.04 7.11
CA ARG A 673 -10.19 4.47 7.39
C ARG A 673 -9.51 5.38 6.35
N ASN A 674 -9.70 5.05 5.08
CA ASN A 674 -9.28 5.89 3.95
C ASN A 674 -10.26 7.06 3.75
N MET A 675 -9.89 8.08 2.97
CA MET A 675 -10.82 9.18 2.63
C MET A 675 -11.41 8.95 1.23
N ASP A 676 -10.72 9.34 0.16
CA ASP A 676 -11.26 9.28 -1.21
C ASP A 676 -11.67 7.86 -1.67
N LEU A 677 -10.72 6.92 -1.73
CA LEU A 677 -10.95 5.56 -2.25
C LEU A 677 -10.18 4.52 -1.43
N GLY A 678 -10.81 3.38 -1.14
CA GLY A 678 -10.11 2.24 -0.59
C GLY A 678 -9.19 1.63 -1.65
N LEU A 679 -9.79 0.99 -2.66
CA LEU A 679 -9.09 0.40 -3.81
C LEU A 679 -9.61 1.02 -5.11
N TYR A 680 -8.72 1.60 -5.90
CA TYR A 680 -9.01 2.09 -7.25
C TYR A 680 -8.22 1.32 -8.30
N ILE A 681 -8.90 0.83 -9.33
CA ILE A 681 -8.31 0.23 -10.52
C ILE A 681 -8.90 0.95 -11.72
N GLY A 682 -8.05 1.62 -12.49
CA GLY A 682 -8.46 2.37 -13.67
C GLY A 682 -7.48 2.21 -14.83
N GLU A 683 -7.90 2.63 -16.02
CA GLU A 683 -7.09 2.80 -17.23
C GLU A 683 -6.37 1.55 -17.76
N GLY A 684 -6.04 1.52 -19.06
CA GLY A 684 -4.94 0.70 -19.61
C GLY A 684 -5.02 -0.83 -19.48
N GLY A 685 -6.14 -1.44 -19.07
CA GLY A 685 -6.20 -2.88 -18.80
C GLY A 685 -5.52 -3.29 -17.47
N SER A 686 -5.48 -2.35 -16.51
CA SER A 686 -5.03 -2.62 -15.14
C SER A 686 -5.91 -3.69 -14.47
N GLY A 687 -5.33 -4.43 -13.53
CA GLY A 687 -6.12 -5.43 -12.80
C GLY A 687 -5.50 -5.94 -11.52
N ALA A 688 -6.35 -6.55 -10.69
CA ALA A 688 -5.91 -7.14 -9.44
C ALA A 688 -6.46 -8.56 -9.24
N VAL A 689 -5.65 -9.39 -8.58
CA VAL A 689 -6.03 -10.72 -8.08
C VAL A 689 -5.82 -10.71 -6.58
N LEU A 690 -6.92 -10.71 -5.81
CA LEU A 690 -6.90 -10.49 -4.37
C LEU A 690 -7.58 -11.62 -3.60
N SER A 691 -6.95 -12.08 -2.53
CA SER A 691 -7.56 -13.00 -1.56
C SER A 691 -7.52 -12.38 -0.17
N ASP A 692 -8.61 -12.47 0.58
CA ASP A 692 -8.73 -11.87 1.91
C ASP A 692 -8.53 -10.34 1.88
N LEU A 693 -9.41 -9.62 1.17
CA LEU A 693 -9.42 -8.15 1.12
C LEU A 693 -10.45 -7.57 2.09
N ARG A 694 -10.02 -6.68 2.98
CA ARG A 694 -10.89 -5.88 3.85
C ARG A 694 -10.74 -4.40 3.50
N VAL A 695 -11.82 -3.76 3.08
CA VAL A 695 -11.93 -2.32 2.90
C VAL A 695 -12.93 -1.78 3.91
N GLU A 696 -12.47 -0.96 4.85
CA GLU A 696 -13.31 -0.53 5.96
C GLU A 696 -13.23 0.97 6.20
N GLY A 697 -14.40 1.61 6.37
CA GLY A 697 -14.47 2.97 6.90
C GLY A 697 -13.97 4.05 5.94
N THR A 698 -14.08 3.85 4.62
CA THR A 698 -13.69 4.87 3.63
C THR A 698 -14.66 6.06 3.67
N ARG A 699 -14.14 7.30 3.72
CA ARG A 699 -14.92 8.52 3.99
C ARG A 699 -14.78 9.56 2.90
N ALA A 700 -15.89 10.10 2.39
CA ALA A 700 -15.80 11.18 1.41
C ALA A 700 -14.94 12.35 1.90
N ALA A 701 -14.20 12.96 0.97
CA ALA A 701 -13.44 14.17 1.23
C ALA A 701 -14.39 15.31 1.65
N PRO A 702 -13.91 16.37 2.33
CA PRO A 702 -14.75 17.49 2.79
C PRO A 702 -15.51 18.22 1.68
N ASN A 703 -15.03 18.14 0.43
CA ASN A 703 -15.72 18.65 -0.75
C ASN A 703 -16.92 17.79 -1.20
N GLY A 704 -17.16 16.65 -0.53
CA GLY A 704 -18.24 15.73 -0.86
C GLY A 704 -17.90 14.73 -1.97
N VAL A 705 -16.66 14.66 -2.44
CA VAL A 705 -16.24 13.72 -3.48
C VAL A 705 -15.59 12.48 -2.86
N GLY A 706 -15.79 11.33 -3.49
CA GLY A 706 -15.16 10.07 -3.07
C GLY A 706 -15.95 9.34 -1.98
N GLY A 707 -15.22 8.64 -1.11
CA GLY A 707 -15.76 7.76 -0.07
C GLY A 707 -15.89 6.29 -0.49
N ARG A 708 -15.58 5.95 -1.75
CA ARG A 708 -15.90 4.62 -2.27
C ARG A 708 -14.98 3.56 -1.69
N GLY A 709 -15.54 2.40 -1.34
CA GLY A 709 -14.73 1.25 -0.91
C GLY A 709 -13.85 0.74 -2.06
N ILE A 710 -14.48 0.28 -3.14
CA ILE A 710 -13.82 -0.22 -4.35
C ILE A 710 -14.33 0.53 -5.59
N GLY A 711 -13.43 0.97 -6.47
CA GLY A 711 -13.77 1.58 -7.75
C GLY A 711 -13.03 0.91 -8.92
N LEU A 712 -13.78 0.40 -9.90
CA LEU A 712 -13.27 -0.16 -11.15
C LEU A 712 -13.73 0.69 -12.34
N GLU A 713 -12.79 1.24 -13.09
CA GLU A 713 -13.08 2.13 -14.21
C GLU A 713 -12.26 1.83 -15.47
N GLN A 714 -12.79 2.21 -16.63
CA GLN A 714 -12.06 2.24 -17.91
C GLN A 714 -11.39 0.89 -18.31
N GLY A 715 -12.14 -0.21 -18.26
CA GLY A 715 -11.64 -1.54 -18.65
C GLY A 715 -10.81 -2.24 -17.58
N ALA A 716 -10.95 -1.84 -16.32
CA ALA A 716 -10.30 -2.48 -15.19
C ALA A 716 -10.83 -3.90 -14.94
N SER A 717 -9.98 -4.76 -14.36
CA SER A 717 -10.38 -6.13 -13.97
C SER A 717 -10.04 -6.46 -12.52
N LEU A 718 -10.96 -7.12 -11.81
CA LEU A 718 -10.72 -7.62 -10.45
C LEU A 718 -11.18 -9.06 -10.32
N ARG A 719 -10.28 -9.96 -9.91
CA ARG A 719 -10.63 -11.31 -9.46
C ARG A 719 -10.35 -11.42 -7.97
N GLY A 720 -11.27 -12.00 -7.20
CA GLY A 720 -10.95 -12.21 -5.80
C GLY A 720 -11.86 -13.13 -5.00
N GLU A 721 -11.37 -13.49 -3.82
CA GLU A 721 -12.03 -14.40 -2.90
C GLU A 721 -11.98 -13.82 -1.47
N ARG A 722 -13.10 -13.90 -0.74
CA ARG A 722 -13.24 -13.37 0.63
C ARG A 722 -12.94 -11.87 0.67
N ILE A 723 -13.90 -11.08 0.20
CA ILE A 723 -13.83 -9.62 0.16
C ILE A 723 -14.88 -9.04 1.11
N ALA A 724 -14.47 -8.13 2.00
CA ALA A 724 -15.36 -7.39 2.88
C ALA A 724 -15.19 -5.88 2.66
N VAL A 725 -16.28 -5.20 2.31
CA VAL A 725 -16.35 -3.75 2.10
C VAL A 725 -17.36 -3.19 3.10
N VAL A 726 -16.88 -2.62 4.21
CA VAL A 726 -17.72 -2.33 5.39
C VAL A 726 -17.63 -0.86 5.83
N GLY A 727 -18.78 -0.24 6.12
CA GLY A 727 -18.82 1.07 6.78
C GLY A 727 -18.30 2.23 5.92
N ASN A 728 -18.41 2.12 4.59
CA ASN A 728 -17.92 3.15 3.66
C ASN A 728 -18.98 4.25 3.42
N GLN A 729 -18.58 5.35 2.81
CA GLN A 729 -19.46 6.46 2.42
C GLN A 729 -19.70 6.48 0.91
N ALA A 730 -20.81 7.07 0.46
CA ALA A 730 -21.20 7.16 -0.95
C ALA A 730 -21.49 5.82 -1.65
N ILE A 731 -20.49 4.97 -1.91
CA ILE A 731 -20.65 3.70 -2.64
C ILE A 731 -19.72 2.64 -2.05
N GLY A 732 -20.23 1.44 -1.74
CA GLY A 732 -19.41 0.31 -1.33
C GLY A 732 -18.49 -0.14 -2.47
N TRP A 733 -19.09 -0.52 -3.59
CA TRP A 733 -18.37 -0.95 -4.80
C TRP A 733 -18.97 -0.29 -6.05
N PHE A 734 -18.15 0.47 -6.78
CA PHE A 734 -18.48 1.08 -8.06
C PHE A 734 -17.78 0.38 -9.25
N MET A 735 -18.52 0.12 -10.33
CA MET A 735 -17.99 -0.40 -11.60
C MET A 735 -18.51 0.40 -12.79
N GLY A 736 -17.61 0.91 -13.62
CA GLY A 736 -17.94 1.65 -14.83
C GLY A 736 -16.96 1.44 -15.98
N GLY A 737 -17.38 1.81 -17.19
CA GLY A 737 -16.52 1.91 -18.36
C GLY A 737 -16.00 0.56 -18.87
N HIS A 738 -16.88 -0.43 -19.02
CA HIS A 738 -16.57 -1.78 -19.51
C HIS A 738 -15.58 -2.55 -18.61
N SER A 739 -15.71 -2.39 -17.30
CA SER A 739 -14.88 -3.09 -16.31
C SER A 739 -15.46 -4.47 -15.95
N GLU A 740 -14.61 -5.40 -15.53
CA GLU A 740 -15.00 -6.78 -15.20
C GLU A 740 -14.61 -7.15 -13.76
N ALA A 741 -15.51 -7.83 -13.04
CA ALA A 741 -15.24 -8.39 -11.72
C ALA A 741 -15.75 -9.83 -11.62
N ASP A 742 -14.93 -10.71 -11.04
CA ASP A 742 -15.26 -12.11 -10.75
C ASP A 742 -14.89 -12.41 -9.28
N VAL A 743 -15.91 -12.57 -8.43
CA VAL A 743 -15.72 -12.66 -6.99
C VAL A 743 -16.48 -13.79 -6.32
N GLN A 744 -15.85 -14.34 -5.30
CA GLN A 744 -16.45 -15.32 -4.41
C GLN A 744 -16.37 -14.85 -2.96
N ASP A 745 -17.44 -15.02 -2.18
CA ASP A 745 -17.53 -14.60 -0.78
C ASP A 745 -17.35 -13.08 -0.61
N LEU A 746 -18.38 -12.33 -1.02
CA LEU A 746 -18.41 -10.88 -0.92
C LEU A 746 -19.41 -10.43 0.15
N LEU A 747 -18.94 -9.59 1.09
CA LEU A 747 -19.77 -8.80 1.98
C LEU A 747 -19.62 -7.31 1.64
N ILE A 748 -20.72 -6.64 1.31
CA ILE A 748 -20.79 -5.17 1.29
C ILE A 748 -21.80 -4.74 2.33
N ALA A 749 -21.35 -4.06 3.38
CA ALA A 749 -22.20 -3.73 4.51
C ALA A 749 -22.04 -2.30 5.00
N ASP A 750 -23.12 -1.75 5.55
CA ASP A 750 -23.12 -0.50 6.30
C ASP A 750 -22.63 0.71 5.46
N THR A 751 -22.91 0.71 4.15
CA THR A 751 -22.59 1.86 3.29
C THR A 751 -23.55 3.01 3.55
N THR A 752 -23.02 4.19 3.80
CA THR A 752 -23.79 5.39 4.18
C THR A 752 -23.81 6.42 3.06
N SER A 753 -24.88 7.21 2.96
CA SER A 753 -25.00 8.29 1.98
C SER A 753 -24.07 9.47 2.33
N ASN A 754 -23.60 10.16 1.30
CA ASN A 754 -22.86 11.41 1.42
C ASN A 754 -23.80 12.58 1.10
N GLU A 755 -23.92 13.56 2.02
CA GLU A 755 -24.94 14.61 1.98
C GLU A 755 -24.63 15.78 1.04
N VAL A 756 -23.39 15.88 0.56
CA VAL A 756 -22.91 17.06 -0.19
C VAL A 756 -23.13 16.95 -1.70
N ASP A 757 -23.16 15.73 -2.26
CA ASP A 757 -23.39 15.49 -3.68
C ASP A 757 -24.68 14.69 -3.92
N SER A 758 -25.71 15.37 -4.44
CA SER A 758 -27.04 14.80 -4.68
C SER A 758 -27.08 13.76 -5.81
N ASP A 759 -26.04 13.70 -6.66
CA ASP A 759 -26.04 12.85 -7.86
C ASP A 759 -25.07 11.66 -7.79
N VAL A 760 -24.00 11.70 -6.97
CA VAL A 760 -22.96 10.64 -6.93
C VAL A 760 -22.86 9.90 -5.58
N GLY A 761 -23.51 10.40 -4.52
CA GLY A 761 -23.27 9.96 -3.13
C GLY A 761 -24.41 9.20 -2.43
N ARG A 762 -25.16 8.33 -3.12
CA ARG A 762 -26.45 7.82 -2.61
C ARG A 762 -26.37 6.76 -1.49
N GLY A 763 -25.20 6.20 -1.19
CA GLY A 763 -25.02 5.17 -0.16
C GLY A 763 -25.13 3.73 -0.69
N PHE A 764 -24.98 3.54 -2.01
CA PHE A 764 -25.19 2.27 -2.67
C PHE A 764 -24.23 1.18 -2.21
N GLY A 765 -24.73 -0.05 -2.04
CA GLY A 765 -23.87 -1.20 -1.80
C GLY A 765 -23.01 -1.52 -3.01
N LEU A 766 -23.65 -2.00 -4.08
CA LEU A 766 -23.02 -2.32 -5.37
C LEU A 766 -23.61 -1.44 -6.49
N GLU A 767 -22.76 -0.83 -7.31
CA GLU A 767 -23.17 -0.06 -8.48
C GLU A 767 -22.43 -0.55 -9.73
N VAL A 768 -23.18 -0.99 -10.75
CA VAL A 768 -22.63 -1.50 -12.01
C VAL A 768 -23.23 -0.72 -13.19
N GLN A 769 -22.37 -0.07 -13.97
CA GLN A 769 -22.78 0.76 -15.09
C GLN A 769 -21.92 0.63 -16.35
N ARG A 770 -22.42 1.22 -17.46
CA ARG A 770 -21.69 1.49 -18.71
C ARG A 770 -20.90 0.27 -19.23
N GLY A 771 -21.63 -0.79 -19.60
CA GLY A 771 -21.05 -1.98 -20.21
C GLY A 771 -20.22 -2.87 -19.29
N SER A 772 -20.21 -2.60 -17.98
CA SER A 772 -19.42 -3.38 -17.00
C SER A 772 -20.14 -4.66 -16.58
N ALA A 773 -19.38 -5.70 -16.24
CA ALA A 773 -19.89 -7.00 -15.87
C ALA A 773 -19.37 -7.45 -14.49
N PHE A 774 -20.29 -7.74 -13.58
CA PHE A 774 -20.01 -8.31 -12.27
C PHE A 774 -20.52 -9.76 -12.22
N THR A 775 -19.61 -10.70 -11.94
CA THR A 775 -19.94 -12.11 -11.67
C THR A 775 -19.64 -12.43 -10.21
N GLY A 776 -20.60 -13.03 -9.49
CA GLY A 776 -20.47 -13.25 -8.06
C GLY A 776 -21.05 -14.57 -7.55
N ALA A 777 -20.35 -15.22 -6.61
CA ALA A 777 -20.88 -16.37 -5.87
C ALA A 777 -20.84 -16.10 -4.36
N ARG A 778 -21.99 -16.25 -3.68
CA ARG A 778 -22.20 -15.92 -2.26
C ARG A 778 -21.89 -14.46 -1.96
N VAL A 779 -22.87 -13.62 -2.28
CA VAL A 779 -22.79 -12.17 -2.13
C VAL A 779 -23.82 -11.72 -1.10
N ALA A 780 -23.39 -10.95 -0.10
CA ALA A 780 -24.26 -10.33 0.88
C ALA A 780 -24.13 -8.80 0.80
N LEU A 781 -25.24 -8.11 0.54
CA LEU A 781 -25.36 -6.65 0.52
C LEU A 781 -26.28 -6.25 1.67
N MET A 782 -25.74 -5.62 2.71
CA MET A 782 -26.45 -5.49 3.98
C MET A 782 -26.43 -4.08 4.54
N ARG A 783 -27.56 -3.64 5.08
CA ARG A 783 -27.65 -2.36 5.83
C ARG A 783 -27.06 -1.16 5.05
N ASN A 784 -27.12 -1.23 3.71
CA ASN A 784 -26.71 -0.16 2.83
C ASN A 784 -27.80 0.89 2.76
N ASN A 785 -27.43 2.11 2.41
CA ASN A 785 -28.35 3.22 2.29
C ASN A 785 -28.81 3.41 0.82
N ALA A 786 -30.04 3.88 0.58
CA ALA A 786 -30.65 4.09 -0.74
C ALA A 786 -30.91 2.84 -1.58
N THR A 787 -29.88 2.08 -1.95
CA THR A 787 -29.99 0.90 -2.80
C THR A 787 -28.96 -0.16 -2.44
N GLY A 788 -29.37 -1.42 -2.31
CA GLY A 788 -28.45 -2.55 -2.12
C GLY A 788 -27.58 -2.77 -3.36
N ALA A 789 -28.21 -3.04 -4.51
CA ALA A 789 -27.54 -3.13 -5.82
C ALA A 789 -28.22 -2.24 -6.87
N TYR A 790 -27.44 -1.41 -7.55
CA TYR A 790 -27.85 -0.56 -8.67
C TYR A 790 -27.20 -1.04 -9.97
N ILE A 791 -28.00 -1.29 -11.00
CA ILE A 791 -27.55 -1.84 -12.28
C ILE A 791 -28.16 -0.99 -13.39
N GLY A 792 -27.35 -0.28 -14.18
CA GLY A 792 -27.91 0.60 -15.21
C GLY A 792 -26.91 1.09 -16.26
N GLY A 793 -27.42 1.44 -17.44
CA GLY A 793 -26.63 1.82 -18.60
C GLY A 793 -26.33 0.63 -19.50
N ASP A 794 -26.21 0.90 -20.80
CA ASP A 794 -26.10 -0.12 -21.85
C ASP A 794 -25.01 -1.15 -21.55
N GLY A 795 -25.41 -2.43 -21.56
CA GLY A 795 -24.50 -3.57 -21.38
C GLY A 795 -24.07 -3.84 -19.94
N ALA A 796 -24.60 -3.13 -18.95
CA ALA A 796 -24.33 -3.41 -17.54
C ALA A 796 -24.94 -4.78 -17.15
N LEU A 797 -24.11 -5.68 -16.60
CA LEU A 797 -24.51 -7.05 -16.24
C LEU A 797 -24.11 -7.37 -14.80
N VAL A 798 -25.06 -7.90 -14.03
CA VAL A 798 -24.79 -8.60 -12.77
C VAL A 798 -25.27 -10.03 -12.91
N ASP A 799 -24.34 -10.98 -12.81
CA ASP A 799 -24.61 -12.43 -12.83
C ASP A 799 -24.19 -13.05 -11.50
N VAL A 800 -25.15 -13.50 -10.71
CA VAL A 800 -24.90 -13.89 -9.32
C VAL A 800 -25.59 -15.20 -8.92
N THR A 801 -24.90 -15.98 -8.09
CA THR A 801 -25.47 -17.15 -7.42
C THR A 801 -25.36 -17.00 -5.91
N ASN A 802 -26.46 -17.24 -5.19
CA ASN A 802 -26.57 -17.01 -3.74
C ASN A 802 -26.37 -15.52 -3.37
N LEU A 803 -27.33 -14.69 -3.75
CA LEU A 803 -27.36 -13.27 -3.39
C LEU A 803 -28.31 -13.05 -2.20
N LEU A 804 -27.82 -12.40 -1.14
CA LEU A 804 -28.63 -11.86 -0.05
C LEU A 804 -28.55 -10.33 -0.09
N VAL A 805 -29.69 -9.66 -0.23
CA VAL A 805 -29.81 -8.21 -0.02
C VAL A 805 -30.77 -7.95 1.13
N ALA A 806 -30.24 -7.44 2.24
CA ALA A 806 -30.99 -7.32 3.48
C ALA A 806 -30.86 -5.94 4.13
N ASP A 807 -31.93 -5.51 4.78
CA ASP A 807 -31.99 -4.31 5.62
C ASP A 807 -31.56 -3.02 4.90
N THR A 808 -31.84 -2.88 3.60
CA THR A 808 -31.52 -1.63 2.88
C THR A 808 -32.34 -0.48 3.45
N GLN A 809 -31.63 0.53 3.95
CA GLN A 809 -32.19 1.67 4.65
C GLN A 809 -32.56 2.80 3.71
N ALA A 810 -33.52 3.61 4.15
CA ALA A 810 -33.89 4.81 3.44
C ALA A 810 -32.73 5.82 3.44
N ASN A 811 -32.53 6.55 2.34
CA ASN A 811 -31.61 7.68 2.33
C ASN A 811 -32.07 8.85 3.20
N THR A 812 -31.19 9.82 3.42
CA THR A 812 -31.47 10.99 4.25
C THR A 812 -32.66 11.81 3.76
N SER A 813 -32.93 11.82 2.45
CA SER A 813 -34.15 12.41 1.87
C SER A 813 -35.40 11.51 2.00
N GLN A 814 -35.25 10.31 2.53
CA GLN A 814 -36.25 9.24 2.65
C GLN A 814 -36.94 8.85 1.32
N GLN A 815 -36.25 9.07 0.21
CA GLN A 815 -36.78 8.86 -1.14
C GLN A 815 -36.42 7.51 -1.75
N THR A 816 -35.38 6.83 -1.25
CA THR A 816 -34.87 5.57 -1.82
C THR A 816 -34.46 4.62 -0.70
N GLY A 817 -34.66 3.30 -0.86
CA GLY A 817 -34.27 2.25 0.11
C GLY A 817 -34.31 0.83 -0.49
N THR A 818 -34.26 0.75 -1.82
CA THR A 818 -34.62 -0.45 -2.60
C THR A 818 -33.57 -1.54 -2.45
N GLY A 819 -33.96 -2.81 -2.36
CA GLY A 819 -33.01 -3.91 -2.36
C GLY A 819 -32.16 -3.92 -3.65
N VAL A 820 -32.81 -4.14 -4.80
CA VAL A 820 -32.13 -4.14 -6.11
C VAL A 820 -32.86 -3.25 -7.10
N GLN A 821 -32.12 -2.43 -7.86
CA GLN A 821 -32.62 -1.60 -8.94
C GLN A 821 -31.93 -1.99 -10.26
N VAL A 822 -32.72 -2.38 -11.25
CA VAL A 822 -32.29 -2.60 -12.63
C VAL A 822 -32.92 -1.53 -13.50
N LEU A 823 -32.09 -0.66 -14.05
CA LEU A 823 -32.51 0.43 -14.92
C LEU A 823 -32.21 0.11 -16.39
N ARG A 824 -32.62 1.01 -17.29
CA ARG A 824 -32.40 0.90 -18.74
C ARG A 824 -30.98 0.42 -19.08
N GLY A 825 -30.88 -0.52 -20.01
CA GLY A 825 -29.62 -1.13 -20.46
C GLY A 825 -29.00 -2.15 -19.49
N GLY A 826 -29.49 -2.21 -18.25
CA GLY A 826 -29.02 -3.13 -17.21
C GLY A 826 -29.67 -4.51 -17.28
N THR A 827 -28.89 -5.54 -16.96
CA THR A 827 -29.34 -6.94 -16.86
C THR A 827 -28.93 -7.54 -15.52
N LEU A 828 -29.89 -8.15 -14.82
CA LEU A 828 -29.66 -8.99 -13.64
C LEU A 828 -29.94 -10.46 -13.98
N ARG A 829 -28.94 -11.33 -13.80
CA ARG A 829 -29.09 -12.78 -13.82
C ARG A 829 -28.81 -13.33 -12.43
N GLY A 830 -29.73 -14.13 -11.90
CA GLY A 830 -29.65 -14.56 -10.51
C GLY A 830 -30.19 -15.96 -10.28
N ALA A 831 -29.44 -16.78 -9.53
CA ALA A 831 -29.92 -18.04 -8.98
C ALA A 831 -29.80 -18.04 -7.46
N ARG A 832 -30.89 -18.40 -6.75
CA ARG A 832 -30.99 -18.36 -5.28
C ARG A 832 -30.75 -16.94 -4.76
N VAL A 833 -31.78 -16.10 -4.89
CA VAL A 833 -31.73 -14.68 -4.49
C VAL A 833 -32.71 -14.44 -3.35
N ALA A 834 -32.24 -13.83 -2.26
CA ALA A 834 -33.07 -13.43 -1.13
C ALA A 834 -33.02 -11.91 -0.91
N LEU A 835 -34.17 -11.26 -0.95
CA LEU A 835 -34.33 -9.83 -0.69
C LEU A 835 -35.19 -9.65 0.56
N ARG A 836 -34.61 -9.21 1.67
CA ARG A 836 -35.27 -9.16 2.98
C ARG A 836 -35.26 -7.78 3.59
N GLU A 837 -36.37 -7.36 4.21
CA GLU A 837 -36.40 -6.16 5.07
C GLU A 837 -35.95 -4.86 4.38
N ASN A 838 -36.10 -4.78 3.05
CA ASN A 838 -35.71 -3.60 2.28
C ASN A 838 -36.84 -2.56 2.26
N ILE A 839 -36.50 -1.27 2.32
CA ILE A 839 -37.47 -0.18 2.30
C ILE A 839 -37.90 0.20 0.87
N GLY A 840 -39.20 0.35 0.62
CA GLY A 840 -39.74 0.82 -0.66
C GLY A 840 -39.94 -0.28 -1.70
N ALA A 841 -38.89 -0.97 -2.15
CA ALA A 841 -39.07 -2.13 -3.04
C ALA A 841 -38.03 -3.22 -2.76
N GLY A 842 -38.42 -4.48 -2.91
CA GLY A 842 -37.48 -5.61 -2.92
C GLY A 842 -36.60 -5.53 -4.18
N LEU A 843 -37.24 -5.63 -5.34
CA LEU A 843 -36.61 -5.45 -6.66
C LEU A 843 -37.44 -4.48 -7.52
N LEU A 844 -36.77 -3.49 -8.09
CA LEU A 844 -37.32 -2.53 -9.05
C LEU A 844 -36.64 -2.71 -10.40
N ILE A 845 -37.44 -2.84 -11.45
CA ILE A 845 -37.00 -2.89 -12.86
C ILE A 845 -37.68 -1.75 -13.60
N ASN A 846 -36.91 -0.83 -14.15
CA ASN A 846 -37.46 0.35 -14.81
C ASN A 846 -36.66 0.72 -16.07
N SER A 847 -37.29 0.69 -17.25
CA SER A 847 -36.61 1.12 -18.49
C SER A 847 -36.89 2.58 -18.89
N ASP A 848 -37.65 3.36 -18.13
CA ASP A 848 -37.81 4.79 -18.36
C ASP A 848 -36.88 5.63 -17.47
N ASP A 849 -35.91 6.27 -18.10
CA ASP A 849 -34.94 7.20 -17.53
C ASP A 849 -35.00 8.59 -18.20
N GLY A 850 -35.99 8.85 -19.07
CA GLY A 850 -36.14 10.12 -19.79
C GLY A 850 -35.38 10.25 -21.11
N PHE A 851 -34.62 9.24 -21.56
CA PHE A 851 -33.99 9.21 -22.88
C PHE A 851 -34.78 8.31 -23.87
N LEU A 852 -34.56 8.43 -25.20
CA LEU A 852 -35.45 7.81 -26.22
C LEU A 852 -34.85 6.60 -26.99
N GLU A 853 -33.61 6.18 -26.71
CA GLU A 853 -32.96 5.02 -27.36
C GLU A 853 -32.17 4.20 -26.31
N GLY A 854 -32.20 2.85 -26.41
CA GLY A 854 -31.48 1.94 -25.51
C GLY A 854 -32.15 0.56 -25.35
N ASP A 855 -31.41 -0.43 -24.85
CA ASP A 855 -31.97 -1.76 -24.51
C ASP A 855 -32.83 -1.67 -23.22
N PRO A 856 -33.93 -2.45 -23.12
CA PRO A 856 -34.77 -2.44 -21.92
C PRO A 856 -34.04 -3.04 -20.71
N ALA A 857 -34.46 -2.63 -19.51
CA ALA A 857 -34.04 -3.23 -18.25
C ALA A 857 -34.55 -4.68 -18.17
N ARG A 858 -33.67 -5.64 -17.83
CA ARG A 858 -34.00 -7.08 -17.80
C ARG A 858 -33.58 -7.74 -16.49
N ALA A 859 -34.43 -8.63 -15.97
CA ALA A 859 -34.05 -9.55 -14.91
C ALA A 859 -34.49 -10.99 -15.20
N GLU A 860 -33.56 -11.93 -15.06
CA GLU A 860 -33.76 -13.38 -15.21
C GLU A 860 -33.41 -14.04 -13.87
N LEU A 861 -34.41 -14.49 -13.11
CA LEU A 861 -34.22 -14.96 -11.73
C LEU A 861 -34.80 -16.37 -11.53
N THR A 862 -34.02 -17.22 -10.86
CA THR A 862 -34.46 -18.55 -10.42
C THR A 862 -34.27 -18.70 -8.91
N ASP A 863 -35.25 -19.28 -8.21
CA ASP A 863 -35.24 -19.43 -6.75
C ASP A 863 -35.16 -18.06 -6.03
N LEU A 864 -36.17 -17.23 -6.24
CA LEU A 864 -36.28 -15.89 -5.65
C LEU A 864 -37.13 -15.90 -4.37
N VAL A 865 -36.62 -15.31 -3.30
CA VAL A 865 -37.35 -15.09 -2.04
C VAL A 865 -37.35 -13.60 -1.73
N ILE A 866 -38.54 -13.00 -1.61
CA ILE A 866 -38.69 -11.62 -1.15
C ILE A 866 -39.56 -11.60 0.08
N GLU A 867 -39.04 -11.10 1.19
CA GLU A 867 -39.70 -11.15 2.48
C GLU A 867 -39.67 -9.79 3.18
N ARG A 868 -40.84 -9.38 3.70
CA ARG A 868 -40.96 -8.25 4.64
C ARG A 868 -40.41 -6.92 4.10
N THR A 869 -40.72 -6.57 2.85
CA THR A 869 -40.44 -5.22 2.34
C THR A 869 -41.23 -4.16 3.11
N LEU A 870 -40.59 -3.05 3.46
CA LEU A 870 -41.15 -2.05 4.37
C LEU A 870 -41.58 -0.77 3.61
N PRO A 871 -42.67 -0.10 4.00
CA PRO A 871 -43.07 1.18 3.42
C PRO A 871 -42.08 2.31 3.81
N ARG A 872 -42.03 3.38 3.01
CA ARG A 872 -41.22 4.58 3.31
C ARG A 872 -41.88 5.43 4.39
N GLU A 873 -41.13 5.97 5.34
CA GLU A 873 -41.67 6.75 6.46
C GLU A 873 -42.36 8.06 6.05
N VAL A 874 -41.77 8.89 5.18
CA VAL A 874 -42.34 10.21 4.81
C VAL A 874 -43.54 10.13 3.87
N PHE A 875 -43.51 9.27 2.85
CA PHE A 875 -44.59 9.18 1.87
C PHE A 875 -45.63 8.10 2.21
N LEU A 876 -45.32 7.23 3.18
CA LEU A 876 -46.13 6.08 3.61
C LEU A 876 -46.57 5.17 2.45
N ASN A 877 -45.87 5.27 1.32
CA ASN A 877 -46.02 4.46 0.12
C ASN A 877 -44.74 3.63 -0.09
N GLY A 878 -44.82 2.62 -0.95
CA GLY A 878 -43.81 1.59 -1.13
C GLY A 878 -44.01 0.40 -0.20
N GLY A 879 -42.98 -0.44 -0.17
CA GLY A 879 -43.00 -1.78 0.38
C GLY A 879 -43.33 -2.85 -0.66
N VAL A 880 -43.26 -2.53 -1.96
CA VAL A 880 -43.58 -3.48 -3.03
C VAL A 880 -42.57 -4.63 -3.05
N GLY A 881 -43.02 -5.87 -3.23
CA GLY A 881 -42.11 -7.00 -3.40
C GLY A 881 -41.31 -6.88 -4.69
N LEU A 882 -42.02 -6.95 -5.82
CA LEU A 882 -41.51 -6.80 -7.19
C LEU A 882 -42.20 -5.65 -7.91
N ASP A 883 -41.41 -4.75 -8.48
CA ASP A 883 -41.90 -3.57 -9.18
C ASP A 883 -41.28 -3.49 -10.58
N VAL A 884 -42.09 -3.66 -11.63
CA VAL A 884 -41.64 -3.71 -13.03
C VAL A 884 -42.36 -2.63 -13.83
N ARG A 885 -41.62 -1.69 -14.42
CA ARG A 885 -42.21 -0.51 -15.06
C ARG A 885 -41.58 -0.19 -16.41
N PHE A 886 -42.39 0.45 -17.27
CA PHE A 886 -42.01 1.18 -18.48
C PHE A 886 -41.03 0.41 -19.37
N GLY A 887 -41.52 -0.61 -20.09
CA GLY A 887 -40.76 -1.46 -21.00
C GLY A 887 -39.85 -2.49 -20.33
N GLY A 888 -39.78 -2.54 -18.99
CA GLY A 888 -39.02 -3.55 -18.25
C GLY A 888 -39.47 -4.98 -18.55
N VAL A 889 -38.52 -5.91 -18.52
CA VAL A 889 -38.77 -7.34 -18.75
C VAL A 889 -38.29 -8.14 -17.55
N LEU A 890 -39.21 -8.93 -16.98
CA LEU A 890 -38.94 -9.81 -15.85
C LEU A 890 -39.27 -11.26 -16.22
N GLU A 891 -38.30 -12.16 -16.05
CA GLU A 891 -38.49 -13.61 -16.13
C GLU A 891 -38.15 -14.24 -14.78
N ILE A 892 -39.13 -14.90 -14.15
CA ILE A 892 -38.94 -15.58 -12.86
C ILE A 892 -39.39 -17.03 -12.91
N ALA A 893 -38.57 -17.90 -12.32
CA ALA A 893 -38.86 -19.31 -12.11
C ALA A 893 -38.67 -19.68 -10.63
N ARG A 894 -39.73 -20.13 -9.97
CA ARG A 894 -39.77 -20.44 -8.53
C ARG A 894 -39.50 -19.20 -7.69
N ALA A 895 -40.55 -18.46 -7.37
CA ALA A 895 -40.47 -17.24 -6.56
C ALA A 895 -41.47 -17.27 -5.41
N SER A 896 -41.06 -16.80 -4.23
CA SER A 896 -41.91 -16.63 -3.06
C SER A 896 -41.80 -15.20 -2.54
N LEU A 897 -42.92 -14.48 -2.53
CA LEU A 897 -43.04 -13.11 -2.05
C LEU A 897 -43.96 -13.12 -0.83
N SER A 898 -43.42 -12.94 0.37
CA SER A 898 -44.21 -13.06 1.59
C SER A 898 -44.14 -11.82 2.49
N THR A 899 -45.25 -11.51 3.14
CA THR A 899 -45.31 -10.46 4.17
C THR A 899 -44.88 -9.07 3.67
N ASN A 900 -45.03 -8.81 2.37
CA ASN A 900 -44.68 -7.54 1.74
C ASN A 900 -45.77 -6.49 1.98
N HIS A 901 -45.56 -5.25 1.56
CA HIS A 901 -46.50 -4.14 1.77
C HIS A 901 -46.96 -3.54 0.42
N GLU A 902 -48.11 -2.90 0.37
CA GLU A 902 -48.68 -2.28 -0.86
C GLU A 902 -49.07 -3.26 -1.98
N SER A 903 -48.10 -3.91 -2.62
CA SER A 903 -48.31 -4.91 -3.68
C SER A 903 -47.22 -5.99 -3.61
N GLY A 904 -47.60 -7.26 -3.77
CA GLY A 904 -46.62 -8.33 -3.98
C GLY A 904 -45.86 -8.13 -5.28
N LEU A 905 -46.59 -8.10 -6.40
CA LEU A 905 -46.07 -7.77 -7.73
C LEU A 905 -46.83 -6.56 -8.30
N LEU A 906 -46.11 -5.55 -8.78
CA LEU A 906 -46.64 -4.39 -9.48
C LEU A 906 -46.00 -4.32 -10.87
N VAL A 907 -46.83 -4.31 -11.92
CA VAL A 907 -46.39 -4.19 -13.31
C VAL A 907 -47.10 -3.01 -13.97
N THR A 908 -46.33 -2.09 -14.54
CA THR A 908 -46.84 -0.87 -15.22
C THR A 908 -46.20 -0.73 -16.57
N ASP A 909 -46.96 -0.81 -17.67
CA ASP A 909 -46.41 -0.72 -19.04
C ASP A 909 -45.18 -1.63 -19.28
N ALA A 910 -45.23 -2.87 -18.80
CA ALA A 910 -44.07 -3.77 -18.78
C ALA A 910 -44.47 -5.23 -18.96
N HIS A 911 -43.48 -6.11 -19.15
CA HIS A 911 -43.67 -7.53 -19.44
C HIS A 911 -43.12 -8.40 -18.32
N THR A 912 -43.92 -9.36 -17.84
CA THR A 912 -43.49 -10.34 -16.84
C THR A 912 -43.89 -11.75 -17.24
N LEU A 913 -42.92 -12.68 -17.20
CA LEU A 913 -43.11 -14.12 -17.32
C LEU A 913 -42.83 -14.78 -15.97
N ALA A 914 -43.79 -15.51 -15.42
CA ALA A 914 -43.65 -16.13 -14.11
C ALA A 914 -44.06 -17.61 -14.11
N THR A 915 -43.17 -18.49 -13.66
CA THR A 915 -43.48 -19.90 -13.39
C THR A 915 -43.24 -20.20 -11.92
N ASP A 916 -44.18 -20.87 -11.25
CA ASP A 916 -44.11 -21.18 -9.81
C ASP A 916 -43.98 -19.93 -8.93
N LEU A 917 -45.00 -19.08 -8.95
CA LEU A 917 -45.06 -17.83 -8.19
C LEU A 917 -46.01 -17.95 -7.00
N LEU A 918 -45.46 -17.82 -5.79
CA LEU A 918 -46.20 -17.74 -4.54
C LEU A 918 -46.18 -16.30 -4.00
N ILE A 919 -47.33 -15.68 -3.81
CA ILE A 919 -47.46 -14.36 -3.14
C ILE A 919 -48.39 -14.49 -1.95
N GLU A 920 -47.85 -14.28 -0.76
CA GLU A 920 -48.55 -14.50 0.50
C GLU A 920 -48.53 -13.29 1.42
N GLN A 921 -49.67 -13.03 2.08
CA GLN A 921 -49.77 -12.10 3.20
C GLN A 921 -49.30 -10.68 2.87
N THR A 922 -49.59 -10.16 1.67
CA THR A 922 -49.31 -8.75 1.38
C THR A 922 -50.16 -7.86 2.28
N ARG A 923 -49.49 -6.99 3.05
CA ARG A 923 -50.05 -6.19 4.13
C ARG A 923 -50.40 -4.78 3.67
N VAL A 924 -51.33 -4.21 4.41
CA VAL A 924 -51.74 -2.81 4.26
C VAL A 924 -50.69 -1.88 4.87
N SER A 925 -50.23 -0.88 4.13
CA SER A 925 -49.34 0.17 4.68
C SER A 925 -50.12 1.12 5.59
N ALA A 926 -49.72 1.21 6.86
CA ALA A 926 -50.37 2.05 7.85
C ALA A 926 -50.03 3.54 7.59
N GLY A 927 -51.01 4.30 7.10
CA GLY A 927 -50.96 5.77 7.04
C GLY A 927 -50.93 6.38 5.63
N SER A 928 -50.87 5.59 4.55
CA SER A 928 -51.23 6.08 3.22
C SER A 928 -52.74 6.35 3.12
N SER A 929 -53.12 7.34 2.31
CA SER A 929 -54.53 7.59 1.94
C SER A 929 -55.11 6.46 1.07
N GLN A 930 -54.24 5.67 0.44
CA GLN A 930 -54.53 4.49 -0.36
C GLN A 930 -53.94 3.27 0.35
N ARG A 931 -54.65 2.76 1.35
CA ARG A 931 -54.28 1.58 2.14
C ARG A 931 -54.33 0.30 1.27
N LEU A 932 -53.30 0.05 0.46
CA LEU A 932 -53.21 -1.09 -0.47
C LEU A 932 -52.46 -2.27 0.18
N GLY A 933 -52.81 -3.50 -0.18
CA GLY A 933 -52.10 -4.72 0.23
C GLY A 933 -52.29 -5.85 -0.80
N ARG A 934 -52.19 -5.51 -2.08
CA ARG A 934 -52.62 -6.35 -3.21
C ARG A 934 -51.65 -7.50 -3.49
N GLY A 935 -52.14 -8.62 -4.02
CA GLY A 935 -51.25 -9.69 -4.47
C GLY A 935 -50.48 -9.28 -5.73
N VAL A 936 -51.21 -9.02 -6.82
CA VAL A 936 -50.67 -8.60 -8.12
C VAL A 936 -51.45 -7.39 -8.65
N THR A 937 -50.74 -6.40 -9.18
CA THR A 937 -51.34 -5.24 -9.88
C THR A 937 -50.73 -5.09 -11.27
N LEU A 938 -51.57 -5.10 -12.30
CA LEU A 938 -51.22 -4.80 -13.70
C LEU A 938 -51.94 -3.54 -14.15
N GLN A 939 -51.19 -2.57 -14.69
CA GLN A 939 -51.76 -1.30 -15.15
C GLN A 939 -51.04 -0.73 -16.38
N GLN A 940 -51.69 0.23 -17.05
CA GLN A 940 -51.12 0.98 -18.19
C GLN A 940 -50.47 0.09 -19.26
N GLY A 941 -51.18 -0.91 -19.82
CA GLY A 941 -50.61 -1.76 -20.88
C GLY A 941 -49.73 -2.93 -20.40
N ALA A 942 -49.57 -3.12 -19.09
CA ALA A 942 -48.77 -4.21 -18.52
C ALA A 942 -49.27 -5.61 -18.90
N THR A 943 -48.34 -6.55 -19.08
CA THR A 943 -48.65 -7.95 -19.41
C THR A 943 -48.03 -8.92 -18.41
N LEU A 944 -48.83 -9.85 -17.88
CA LEU A 944 -48.35 -10.99 -17.10
C LEU A 944 -48.74 -12.30 -17.77
N THR A 945 -47.76 -13.11 -18.12
CA THR A 945 -47.95 -14.51 -18.53
C THR A 945 -47.42 -15.41 -17.41
N GLY A 946 -48.22 -16.37 -16.94
CA GLY A 946 -47.75 -17.23 -15.86
C GLY A 946 -48.38 -18.60 -15.75
N GLU A 947 -47.62 -19.50 -15.13
CA GLU A 947 -47.99 -20.89 -14.86
C GLU A 947 -47.77 -21.20 -13.38
N ARG A 948 -48.75 -21.82 -12.72
CA ARG A 948 -48.70 -22.19 -11.29
C ARG A 948 -48.48 -20.97 -10.40
N VAL A 949 -49.49 -20.11 -10.33
CA VAL A 949 -49.48 -18.86 -9.55
C VAL A 949 -50.44 -18.99 -8.36
N THR A 950 -49.97 -18.77 -7.14
CA THR A 950 -50.78 -18.79 -5.92
C THR A 950 -50.71 -17.44 -5.20
N LEU A 951 -51.86 -16.82 -4.97
CA LEU A 951 -52.02 -15.56 -4.26
C LEU A 951 -52.87 -15.83 -3.01
N SER A 952 -52.28 -15.79 -1.81
CA SER A 952 -52.98 -16.17 -0.58
C SER A 952 -52.88 -15.12 0.53
N GLY A 953 -53.99 -14.85 1.23
CA GLY A 953 -54.00 -14.00 2.42
C GLY A 953 -53.61 -12.53 2.17
N ASN A 954 -53.72 -12.06 0.92
CA ASN A 954 -53.48 -10.67 0.53
C ASN A 954 -54.66 -9.79 0.96
N HIS A 955 -54.50 -8.46 0.94
CA HIS A 955 -55.56 -7.51 1.29
C HIS A 955 -56.05 -6.73 0.06
N GLU A 956 -57.28 -6.21 0.11
CA GLU A 956 -57.90 -5.41 -0.95
C GLU A 956 -58.23 -6.20 -2.23
N VAL A 957 -57.22 -6.61 -3.00
CA VAL A 957 -57.38 -7.39 -4.24
C VAL A 957 -56.27 -8.45 -4.38
N GLY A 958 -56.64 -9.69 -4.70
CA GLY A 958 -55.69 -10.75 -5.04
C GLY A 958 -54.94 -10.43 -6.33
N LEU A 959 -55.65 -10.32 -7.45
CA LEU A 959 -55.13 -9.89 -8.77
C LEU A 959 -55.97 -8.74 -9.33
N LEU A 960 -55.34 -7.58 -9.55
CA LEU A 960 -55.92 -6.41 -10.18
C LEU A 960 -55.35 -6.22 -11.59
N VAL A 961 -56.20 -6.12 -12.60
CA VAL A 961 -55.83 -5.71 -13.96
C VAL A 961 -56.67 -4.51 -14.36
N ARG A 962 -56.01 -3.42 -14.74
CA ARG A 962 -56.67 -2.15 -15.05
C ARG A 962 -56.03 -1.44 -16.23
N ASP A 963 -56.82 -0.64 -16.92
CA ASP A 963 -56.44 0.24 -18.03
C ASP A 963 -56.33 -0.48 -19.38
N PRO A 964 -56.55 0.24 -20.50
CA PRO A 964 -56.48 -0.35 -21.83
C PRO A 964 -55.11 -0.99 -22.11
N GLY A 965 -55.14 -2.19 -22.71
CA GLY A 965 -53.95 -2.95 -23.07
C GLY A 965 -53.33 -3.78 -21.94
N ALA A 966 -53.75 -3.57 -20.68
CA ALA A 966 -53.30 -4.43 -19.59
C ALA A 966 -53.93 -5.83 -19.72
N ARG A 967 -53.09 -6.88 -19.62
CA ARG A 967 -53.52 -8.27 -19.82
C ARG A 967 -52.85 -9.28 -18.88
N ALA A 968 -53.62 -10.24 -18.42
CA ALA A 968 -53.13 -11.41 -17.67
C ALA A 968 -53.46 -12.71 -18.41
N GLU A 969 -52.47 -13.57 -18.65
CA GLU A 969 -52.61 -14.90 -19.25
C GLU A 969 -52.08 -15.93 -18.25
N LEU A 970 -52.97 -16.62 -17.54
CA LEU A 970 -52.60 -17.44 -16.38
C LEU A 970 -53.14 -18.87 -16.49
N THR A 971 -52.25 -19.84 -16.25
CA THR A 971 -52.60 -21.27 -16.13
C THR A 971 -52.28 -21.77 -14.72
N ASP A 972 -53.15 -22.59 -14.11
CA ASP A 972 -52.97 -23.09 -12.74
C ASP A 972 -52.91 -21.94 -11.70
N LEU A 973 -53.93 -21.07 -11.71
CA LEU A 973 -54.06 -19.92 -10.81
C LEU A 973 -54.87 -20.27 -9.55
N ALA A 974 -54.34 -20.00 -8.36
CA ALA A 974 -55.09 -20.02 -7.11
C ALA A 974 -55.10 -18.64 -6.45
N ILE A 975 -56.28 -18.11 -6.12
CA ILE A 975 -56.45 -16.89 -5.31
C ILE A 975 -57.31 -17.23 -4.10
N GLU A 976 -56.74 -17.08 -2.91
CA GLU A 976 -57.32 -17.59 -1.67
C GLU A 976 -57.31 -16.55 -0.56
N ALA A 977 -58.41 -16.50 0.20
CA ALA A 977 -58.48 -15.77 1.46
C ALA A 977 -58.10 -14.27 1.36
N THR A 978 -58.47 -13.59 0.27
CA THR A 978 -58.23 -12.14 0.15
C THR A 978 -59.04 -11.38 1.18
N GLN A 979 -58.35 -10.63 2.04
CA GLN A 979 -58.88 -9.93 3.20
C GLN A 979 -59.35 -8.50 2.87
N PRO A 980 -60.30 -7.93 3.63
CA PRO A 980 -60.70 -6.55 3.46
C PRO A 980 -59.58 -5.56 3.84
N ALA A 981 -59.55 -4.42 3.16
CA ALA A 981 -58.85 -3.22 3.57
C ALA A 981 -59.88 -2.16 4.01
N ALA A 982 -59.45 -1.11 4.71
CA ALA A 982 -60.36 -0.18 5.42
C ALA A 982 -61.59 0.33 4.61
N ASN A 983 -61.48 0.45 3.28
CA ASN A 983 -62.55 0.88 2.37
C ASN A 983 -62.80 -0.09 1.18
N ALA A 984 -62.33 -1.34 1.26
CA ALA A 984 -62.44 -2.33 0.17
C ALA A 984 -62.66 -3.73 0.74
N GLY A 985 -63.59 -4.50 0.17
CA GLY A 985 -64.07 -5.73 0.83
C GLY A 985 -63.23 -7.00 0.62
N GLY A 986 -62.12 -6.96 -0.12
CA GLY A 986 -61.27 -8.14 -0.36
C GLY A 986 -61.76 -8.97 -1.56
N THR A 987 -61.37 -8.57 -2.77
CA THR A 987 -61.76 -9.21 -4.04
C THR A 987 -60.65 -10.14 -4.54
N GLY A 988 -60.99 -11.36 -4.97
CA GLY A 988 -60.03 -12.30 -5.56
C GLY A 988 -59.40 -11.75 -6.85
N LEU A 989 -60.21 -11.60 -7.90
CA LEU A 989 -59.80 -11.03 -9.19
C LEU A 989 -60.65 -9.81 -9.56
N LEU A 990 -60.03 -8.68 -9.87
CA LEU A 990 -60.67 -7.45 -10.36
C LEU A 990 -60.13 -7.05 -11.73
N LEU A 991 -60.99 -7.03 -12.76
CA LEU A 991 -60.69 -6.46 -14.07
C LEU A 991 -61.50 -5.17 -14.27
N SER A 992 -60.83 -4.10 -14.70
CA SER A 992 -61.47 -2.79 -14.89
C SER A 992 -60.86 -1.98 -16.02
N THR A 993 -61.60 -1.03 -16.57
CA THR A 993 -61.14 -0.05 -17.58
C THR A 993 -60.51 -0.72 -18.81
N GLU A 994 -61.29 -1.45 -19.59
CA GLU A 994 -60.86 -2.13 -20.84
C GLU A 994 -59.72 -3.17 -20.67
N ALA A 995 -59.44 -3.60 -19.44
CA ALA A 995 -58.49 -4.67 -19.16
C ALA A 995 -58.99 -6.04 -19.66
N SER A 996 -58.06 -6.96 -19.89
CA SER A 996 -58.36 -8.34 -20.32
C SER A 996 -57.66 -9.39 -19.47
N ALA A 997 -58.28 -10.57 -19.32
CA ALA A 997 -57.60 -11.74 -18.76
C ALA A 997 -58.02 -13.04 -19.47
N THR A 998 -57.08 -13.97 -19.58
CA THR A 998 -57.29 -15.35 -20.04
C THR A 998 -56.84 -16.31 -18.94
N LEU A 999 -57.77 -17.13 -18.43
CA LEU A 999 -57.51 -18.07 -17.33
C LEU A 999 -57.77 -19.51 -17.76
N THR A 1000 -56.87 -20.42 -17.44
CA THR A 1000 -57.04 -21.87 -17.65
C THR A 1000 -56.70 -22.61 -16.36
N ARG A 1001 -57.56 -23.50 -15.86
CA ARG A 1001 -57.34 -24.24 -14.59
C ARG A 1001 -57.12 -23.28 -13.42
N PHE A 1002 -58.20 -22.74 -12.86
CA PHE A 1002 -58.11 -21.73 -11.79
C PHE A 1002 -59.04 -21.99 -10.59
N ARG A 1003 -58.68 -21.43 -9.42
CA ARG A 1003 -59.46 -21.48 -8.17
C ARG A 1003 -59.49 -20.12 -7.48
N LEU A 1004 -60.68 -19.55 -7.29
CA LEU A 1004 -60.92 -18.32 -6.52
C LEU A 1004 -61.80 -18.68 -5.31
N THR A 1005 -61.19 -18.79 -4.12
CA THR A 1005 -61.87 -19.32 -2.91
C THR A 1005 -61.67 -18.44 -1.68
N ASP A 1006 -62.68 -18.42 -0.80
CA ASP A 1006 -62.61 -17.79 0.52
C ASP A 1006 -62.27 -16.28 0.52
N ASN A 1007 -62.53 -15.58 -0.58
CA ASN A 1007 -62.32 -14.13 -0.67
C ASN A 1007 -63.48 -13.37 -0.02
N GLN A 1008 -63.15 -12.34 0.76
CA GLN A 1008 -64.07 -11.74 1.72
C GLN A 1008 -65.22 -10.93 1.09
N LEU A 1009 -65.07 -10.40 -0.14
CA LEU A 1009 -66.13 -9.68 -0.84
C LEU A 1009 -66.55 -10.34 -2.15
N ALA A 1010 -65.63 -10.56 -3.07
CA ALA A 1010 -65.97 -11.10 -4.38
C ALA A 1010 -64.89 -12.08 -4.85
N GLY A 1011 -65.28 -13.20 -5.45
CA GLY A 1011 -64.34 -14.08 -6.14
C GLY A 1011 -63.79 -13.41 -7.39
N LEU A 1012 -64.70 -12.89 -8.23
CA LEU A 1012 -64.39 -12.21 -9.48
C LEU A 1012 -65.25 -10.94 -9.66
N GLN A 1013 -64.64 -9.84 -10.07
CA GLN A 1013 -65.29 -8.58 -10.40
C GLN A 1013 -64.83 -8.05 -11.76
N LEU A 1014 -65.80 -7.70 -12.61
CA LEU A 1014 -65.59 -7.10 -13.94
C LEU A 1014 -66.29 -5.75 -14.00
N SER A 1015 -65.59 -4.68 -14.40
CA SER A 1015 -66.21 -3.36 -14.59
C SER A 1015 -65.64 -2.61 -15.81
N SER A 1016 -66.36 -1.59 -16.28
CA SER A 1016 -65.85 -0.60 -17.23
C SER A 1016 -65.22 -1.22 -18.49
N GLU A 1017 -66.01 -1.97 -19.26
CA GLU A 1017 -65.63 -2.62 -20.53
C GLU A 1017 -64.51 -3.68 -20.43
N ALA A 1018 -64.23 -4.20 -19.23
CA ALA A 1018 -63.28 -5.30 -19.07
C ALA A 1018 -63.79 -6.61 -19.69
N THR A 1019 -62.85 -7.45 -20.16
CA THR A 1019 -63.10 -8.74 -20.81
C THR A 1019 -62.39 -9.90 -20.10
N LEU A 1020 -63.00 -11.08 -20.10
CA LEU A 1020 -62.45 -12.29 -19.48
C LEU A 1020 -62.75 -13.50 -20.36
N GLU A 1021 -61.73 -14.31 -20.65
CA GLU A 1021 -61.87 -15.67 -21.17
C GLU A 1021 -61.41 -16.65 -20.10
N ALA A 1022 -62.26 -17.59 -19.68
CA ALA A 1022 -61.95 -18.49 -18.58
C ALA A 1022 -62.38 -19.93 -18.90
N THR A 1023 -61.44 -20.87 -18.77
CA THR A 1023 -61.66 -22.29 -19.05
C THR A 1023 -61.22 -23.14 -17.86
N GLU A 1024 -62.03 -24.13 -17.47
CA GLU A 1024 -61.74 -25.08 -16.37
C GLU A 1024 -61.42 -24.37 -15.05
N GLY A 1025 -62.41 -24.04 -14.22
CA GLY A 1025 -62.09 -23.38 -12.95
C GLY A 1025 -63.21 -23.32 -11.92
N HIS A 1026 -62.88 -22.90 -10.70
CA HIS A 1026 -63.77 -22.87 -9.54
C HIS A 1026 -63.81 -21.48 -8.91
N VAL A 1027 -65.01 -20.96 -8.67
CA VAL A 1027 -65.25 -19.74 -7.88
C VAL A 1027 -66.23 -20.06 -6.76
N ARG A 1028 -65.71 -20.25 -5.54
CA ARG A 1028 -66.50 -20.79 -4.43
C ARG A 1028 -66.19 -20.22 -3.07
N ASP A 1029 -67.14 -20.35 -2.15
CA ASP A 1029 -66.97 -19.95 -0.74
C ASP A 1029 -66.60 -18.45 -0.59
N ASN A 1030 -67.02 -17.59 -1.53
CA ASN A 1030 -66.79 -16.15 -1.48
C ASN A 1030 -68.04 -15.38 -1.02
N PHE A 1031 -67.81 -14.13 -0.56
CA PHE A 1031 -68.76 -13.01 -0.46
C PHE A 1031 -69.85 -13.08 -1.55
N VAL A 1032 -69.42 -12.72 -2.75
CA VAL A 1032 -70.10 -12.76 -4.04
C VAL A 1032 -69.26 -13.63 -4.98
N GLY A 1033 -69.86 -14.53 -5.75
CA GLY A 1033 -69.11 -15.35 -6.72
C GLY A 1033 -68.52 -14.50 -7.85
N LEU A 1034 -69.41 -13.99 -8.71
CA LEU A 1034 -69.10 -13.13 -9.85
C LEU A 1034 -69.91 -11.83 -9.78
N ASN A 1035 -69.24 -10.68 -9.84
CA ASN A 1035 -69.87 -9.38 -10.01
C ASN A 1035 -69.57 -8.81 -11.42
N VAL A 1036 -70.61 -8.54 -12.20
CA VAL A 1036 -70.50 -8.03 -13.58
C VAL A 1036 -71.11 -6.63 -13.70
N GLN A 1037 -70.25 -5.64 -13.90
CA GLN A 1037 -70.57 -4.23 -14.16
C GLN A 1037 -69.95 -3.78 -15.51
N SER A 1038 -69.88 -4.70 -16.47
CA SER A 1038 -69.28 -4.50 -17.79
C SER A 1038 -70.24 -5.01 -18.86
N ASP A 1039 -70.63 -4.15 -19.80
CA ASP A 1039 -71.50 -4.52 -20.92
C ASP A 1039 -70.78 -5.42 -21.94
N ALA A 1040 -69.44 -5.47 -21.91
CA ALA A 1040 -68.60 -6.29 -22.77
C ALA A 1040 -68.57 -7.79 -22.38
N PHE A 1041 -69.08 -8.16 -21.20
CA PHE A 1041 -69.01 -9.53 -20.70
C PHE A 1041 -70.18 -10.40 -21.18
N ASN A 1042 -69.88 -11.64 -21.58
CA ASN A 1042 -70.88 -12.65 -21.93
C ASN A 1042 -70.54 -13.99 -21.26
N THR A 1043 -71.54 -14.66 -20.68
CA THR A 1043 -71.37 -15.96 -20.03
C THR A 1043 -70.78 -17.05 -20.94
N ASN A 1044 -70.90 -16.93 -22.26
CA ASN A 1044 -70.28 -17.84 -23.23
C ASN A 1044 -68.74 -17.83 -23.20
N GLN A 1045 -68.14 -16.83 -22.55
CA GLN A 1045 -66.70 -16.72 -22.35
C GLN A 1045 -66.20 -17.57 -21.16
N LEU A 1046 -67.11 -18.20 -20.41
CA LEU A 1046 -66.82 -19.16 -19.35
C LEU A 1046 -67.08 -20.58 -19.85
N VAL A 1047 -66.05 -21.42 -19.90
CA VAL A 1047 -66.14 -22.83 -20.36
C VAL A 1047 -65.69 -23.76 -19.23
N CYS A 1048 -66.58 -24.64 -18.74
CA CYS A 1048 -66.29 -25.50 -17.58
C CYS A 1048 -65.85 -24.72 -16.32
N VAL A 1049 -66.54 -23.62 -16.01
CA VAL A 1049 -66.29 -22.83 -14.80
C VAL A 1049 -67.44 -23.04 -13.81
N ASP A 1050 -67.13 -23.62 -12.65
CA ASP A 1050 -68.08 -23.87 -11.57
C ASP A 1050 -68.10 -22.68 -10.60
N ILE A 1051 -69.24 -22.01 -10.50
CA ILE A 1051 -69.47 -20.95 -9.52
C ILE A 1051 -70.49 -21.49 -8.53
N GLU A 1052 -70.05 -21.81 -7.31
CA GLU A 1052 -70.88 -22.50 -6.31
C GLU A 1052 -70.58 -22.06 -4.88
N ARG A 1053 -71.51 -22.28 -3.96
CA ARG A 1053 -71.32 -22.01 -2.52
C ARG A 1053 -70.90 -20.54 -2.20
N ASN A 1054 -71.39 -19.57 -2.97
CA ASN A 1054 -71.19 -18.14 -2.72
C ASN A 1054 -72.46 -17.50 -2.12
N CYS A 1055 -72.32 -16.38 -1.40
CA CYS A 1055 -73.41 -15.68 -0.71
C CYS A 1055 -73.90 -14.42 -1.44
N CYS A 1056 -75.05 -13.84 -1.04
CA CYS A 1056 -75.51 -12.51 -1.45
C CYS A 1056 -76.39 -11.85 -0.36
N GLY A 1057 -76.48 -10.52 -0.35
CA GLY A 1057 -77.30 -9.73 0.58
C GLY A 1057 -76.57 -9.32 1.87
N SER A 1058 -77.15 -8.42 2.66
CA SER A 1058 -76.46 -7.80 3.81
C SER A 1058 -76.15 -8.74 4.99
N THR A 1059 -76.69 -9.98 5.00
CA THR A 1059 -76.55 -10.93 6.13
C THR A 1059 -76.17 -12.37 5.74
N CYS A 1060 -75.97 -12.72 4.45
CA CYS A 1060 -75.58 -14.06 3.98
C CYS A 1060 -76.47 -15.21 4.55
N GLU A 1061 -77.78 -14.97 4.69
CA GLU A 1061 -78.74 -15.93 5.28
C GLU A 1061 -79.16 -17.08 4.32
N ALA A 1062 -78.78 -17.04 3.03
CA ALA A 1062 -78.97 -18.15 2.08
C ALA A 1062 -77.92 -18.14 0.94
N LEU A 1063 -77.29 -19.29 0.66
CA LEU A 1063 -76.33 -19.54 -0.45
C LEU A 1063 -77.08 -19.57 -1.80
N VAL A 1064 -77.39 -18.41 -2.40
CA VAL A 1064 -78.32 -18.37 -3.56
C VAL A 1064 -77.87 -17.56 -4.78
N CYS A 1065 -76.94 -16.57 -4.74
CA CYS A 1065 -76.44 -15.98 -5.99
C CYS A 1065 -74.93 -16.12 -6.23
N ASN A 1066 -74.65 -16.77 -7.36
CA ASN A 1066 -73.34 -16.92 -7.96
C ASN A 1066 -72.97 -15.72 -8.85
N VAL A 1067 -73.95 -14.92 -9.28
CA VAL A 1067 -73.76 -13.76 -10.17
C VAL A 1067 -74.57 -12.56 -9.66
N GLU A 1068 -73.94 -11.39 -9.55
CA GLU A 1068 -74.54 -10.09 -9.19
C GLU A 1068 -74.19 -9.04 -10.27
N SER A 1069 -75.11 -8.10 -10.54
CA SER A 1069 -74.93 -7.08 -11.59
C SER A 1069 -75.32 -5.66 -11.16
N SER A 1070 -75.55 -5.44 -9.87
CA SER A 1070 -75.81 -4.12 -9.28
C SER A 1070 -74.55 -3.51 -8.64
N ASP A 1071 -74.63 -2.24 -8.18
CA ASP A 1071 -73.54 -1.60 -7.43
C ASP A 1071 -73.16 -2.46 -6.21
N LEU A 1072 -71.85 -2.68 -5.99
CA LEU A 1072 -71.35 -3.56 -4.93
C LEU A 1072 -71.92 -3.17 -3.56
N PRO A 1073 -72.62 -4.07 -2.85
CA PRO A 1073 -72.90 -3.85 -1.45
C PRO A 1073 -71.58 -4.03 -0.69
N ILE A 1074 -70.94 -2.92 -0.29
CA ILE A 1074 -69.88 -2.98 0.72
C ILE A 1074 -70.57 -3.36 2.04
N PRO A 1075 -70.29 -4.54 2.64
CA PRO A 1075 -70.87 -4.88 3.93
C PRO A 1075 -70.48 -3.81 4.96
N ASP A 1076 -71.41 -3.39 5.83
CA ASP A 1076 -71.06 -2.54 6.96
C ASP A 1076 -69.92 -3.22 7.73
N SER A 1077 -68.84 -2.49 8.01
CA SER A 1077 -67.59 -2.98 8.64
C SER A 1077 -67.76 -3.60 10.04
N SER A 1078 -69.00 -3.75 10.51
CA SER A 1078 -69.39 -4.36 11.78
C SER A 1078 -69.82 -5.83 11.68
N VAL A 1079 -69.90 -6.41 10.47
CA VAL A 1079 -70.25 -7.83 10.26
C VAL A 1079 -69.03 -8.62 9.76
N ALA A 1080 -67.96 -8.62 10.57
CA ALA A 1080 -66.94 -9.66 10.47
C ALA A 1080 -67.40 -10.84 11.34
N ILE A 1081 -67.44 -12.03 10.74
CA ILE A 1081 -67.83 -13.29 11.39
C ILE A 1081 -67.05 -13.45 12.70
N THR A 1082 -67.81 -13.62 13.78
CA THR A 1082 -67.34 -13.85 15.13
C THR A 1082 -66.85 -15.28 15.30
N GLU A 1083 -65.86 -15.45 16.17
CA GLU A 1083 -65.35 -16.70 16.76
C GLU A 1083 -64.32 -17.54 15.97
N LEU A 1084 -63.04 -17.21 16.15
CA LEU A 1084 -62.04 -18.20 16.57
C LEU A 1084 -61.21 -17.59 17.72
N GLY A 1085 -61.37 -18.17 18.90
CA GLY A 1085 -60.88 -17.62 20.17
C GLY A 1085 -59.36 -17.61 20.28
N PHE A 1086 -58.82 -16.43 20.54
CA PHE A 1086 -57.55 -16.25 21.25
C PHE A 1086 -57.80 -15.29 22.42
N THR A 1087 -57.64 -15.79 23.63
CA THR A 1087 -57.67 -15.00 24.87
C THR A 1087 -56.41 -14.14 24.98
N PRO A 1088 -56.51 -12.81 25.17
CA PRO A 1088 -55.34 -11.99 25.45
C PRO A 1088 -54.96 -12.10 26.93
N SER A 1089 -53.71 -12.49 27.19
CA SER A 1089 -53.08 -12.39 28.51
C SER A 1089 -52.73 -10.94 28.82
N GLU A 1090 -52.93 -10.58 30.07
CA GLU A 1090 -52.74 -9.27 30.71
C GLU A 1090 -51.40 -8.59 30.36
N ALA A 1091 -51.47 -7.33 29.94
CA ALA A 1091 -50.35 -6.40 29.98
C ALA A 1091 -50.43 -5.59 31.29
N THR A 1092 -49.53 -5.90 32.22
CA THR A 1092 -49.17 -5.00 33.33
C THR A 1092 -48.15 -3.98 32.82
N GLY A 1093 -48.26 -2.73 33.28
CA GLY A 1093 -47.52 -1.58 32.74
C GLY A 1093 -46.08 -1.43 33.21
N SER A 1094 -45.37 -0.45 32.64
CA SER A 1094 -44.88 0.76 33.35
C SER A 1094 -43.78 1.48 32.54
N GLY A 1095 -43.85 2.83 32.52
CA GLY A 1095 -42.77 3.85 32.42
C GLY A 1095 -41.75 3.74 31.27
N ASP A 1096 -41.31 4.80 30.60
CA ASP A 1096 -41.38 6.25 30.76
C ASP A 1096 -41.54 6.90 29.36
#